data_AF-A0A8D2JGN8-F1
#
_entry.id   AF-A0A8D2JGN8-F1
#
_cell.length_a   1.000
_cell.length_b   1.000
_cell.length_c   1.000
_cell.angle_alpha   90.00
_cell.angle_beta   90.00
_cell.angle_gamma   90.00
#
_symmetry.space_group_name_H-M   'P 1'
#
loop_
_entity.id
_entity.type
_entity.pdbx_description
1 polymer ?
#
loop_
_entity_poly.entity_id
_entity_poly.type
_entity_poly.pdbx_seq_one_letter_code
_entity_poly.pdbx_strand_id
1 'polypeptide(L)'
;MLNLSLQGFSLFNDEMLLPFVISGIYHQVSEDTHWAPFLKASIHYIRKNYPLPWEEATEKLVAFLFGIASHMVADVSWHSLGIEQGFLQAMAAIDFHGSYSEAHAAGDFGNFCIYGFSNVVYVPVQDLLSIYEKFYGRVMITEDAIVECTYLQLLELYGEVAAVAKLYPFYARKSPFLVDKFQDYFLGGVDDMAFSSNNIFQLTSHMLTSGTRGLLEITGQLSSKHITKPSASYFLKTAYAKLGWAMTSADLNQDGYDDLIAGAPGYSQPGHIQRGSVYIIYGNESGLPHADLDLDEQADEILEGITPSGRFGSALTVLDFNEDGVLDLVVGAPSVGSQRLTYAGSVYIFFGKRERRHLHSLPNITIMCNELYCNLGSSLLAADVDGDGKNDLLVGSPYAPGGGKQRGCVASFYSSFNRSDEGTLLLSDADWIVRGERDYSWFGSSLASIQVQNKTMLLIGSPSWKSCKSLGCYLSQDTKQAVGRVYGYFPPSTQSWFTLSGDEDMGKFGSSLATGFLLVEGIPRQVFVVGAPTQGSTSRVVFISSVLHQAGAALMYGLTERGEPYVLSTFNGDRRFSRFGGDVHLHDLNNDGLDEIIMTSPLRSKDVVPVFDDQEAARVYIYSGNQTTSGNVTNHCSSWSSPCPEDWVRKWVWFLPFVIPKIITNRPNNMLLLVTKLCPTIAPPWTTFLQAFLSSTIPRSPLKLIPTASVTPSSHFILCCPLLLLPSIVPNIRLFSSESFLLIQWPKYLRFIFTIWPSKEQSGLISSRTDRFDRLAVQGTRRSLLQHHNSKASILQCSAFLMVQLSQPYIATGKTIALTIHTFVGRAMS
;
A
#
# COMPACT_ATOMS: atom_id res chain seq x y z
N MET A 1 9.04 15.49 -23.42
CA MET A 1 8.06 14.76 -24.26
C MET A 1 8.73 13.47 -24.66
N LEU A 2 8.23 12.31 -24.24
CA LEU A 2 8.65 10.97 -24.70
C LEU A 2 7.60 9.96 -24.18
N ASN A 3 6.46 9.85 -24.87
CA ASN A 3 5.46 8.80 -24.58
C ASN A 3 5.93 7.51 -25.28
N LEU A 4 6.90 6.82 -24.67
CA LEU A 4 7.32 5.50 -25.11
C LEU A 4 6.52 4.44 -24.37
N SER A 5 5.69 3.67 -25.07
CA SER A 5 5.03 2.50 -24.50
C SER A 5 6.03 1.35 -24.37
N LEU A 6 6.28 0.86 -23.14
CA LEU A 6 7.24 -0.21 -22.88
C LEU A 6 6.96 -1.49 -23.68
N GLN A 7 5.69 -1.79 -23.95
CA GLN A 7 5.24 -2.90 -24.82
C GLN A 7 5.69 -2.79 -26.29
N GLY A 8 6.20 -1.64 -26.72
CA GLY A 8 6.81 -1.49 -28.06
C GLY A 8 8.23 -2.06 -28.16
N PHE A 9 8.84 -2.46 -27.04
CA PHE A 9 10.22 -2.96 -26.99
C PHE A 9 10.32 -4.44 -26.58
N SER A 10 9.24 -5.04 -26.05
CA SER A 10 9.16 -6.47 -25.75
C SER A 10 9.16 -7.33 -27.04
N LEU A 11 8.23 -7.01 -27.94
CA LEU A 11 7.95 -7.73 -29.18
C LEU A 11 9.18 -7.98 -30.07
N PHE A 12 10.20 -7.10 -30.01
CA PHE A 12 11.44 -7.23 -30.79
C PHE A 12 12.16 -8.56 -30.54
N ASN A 13 12.07 -9.10 -29.31
CA ASN A 13 12.61 -10.41 -29.01
C ASN A 13 11.66 -11.51 -29.56
N ASP A 14 10.36 -11.42 -29.28
CA ASP A 14 9.36 -12.45 -29.58
C ASP A 14 9.30 -12.84 -31.06
N GLU A 15 9.52 -11.89 -31.96
CA GLU A 15 9.39 -12.17 -33.40
C GLU A 15 10.46 -13.09 -33.96
N MET A 16 11.63 -13.19 -33.32
CA MET A 16 12.63 -14.17 -33.76
C MET A 16 12.24 -15.62 -33.38
N LEU A 17 11.16 -15.80 -32.60
CA LEU A 17 10.51 -17.09 -32.35
C LEU A 17 9.58 -17.52 -33.52
N LEU A 18 9.16 -16.59 -34.38
CA LEU A 18 8.14 -16.84 -35.40
C LEU A 18 8.68 -17.75 -36.52
N PRO A 19 8.08 -18.93 -36.79
CA PRO A 19 8.65 -19.92 -37.72
C PRO A 19 8.79 -19.46 -39.18
N PHE A 20 8.08 -18.41 -39.58
CA PHE A 20 8.15 -17.80 -40.91
C PHE A 20 9.22 -16.70 -41.02
N VAL A 21 9.71 -16.16 -39.90
CA VAL A 21 10.74 -15.11 -39.86
C VAL A 21 12.11 -15.79 -39.94
N ILE A 22 12.80 -15.60 -41.08
CA ILE A 22 14.14 -16.14 -41.35
C ILE A 22 14.22 -17.65 -41.02
N SER A 23 13.15 -18.38 -41.34
CA SER A 23 12.97 -19.82 -41.07
C SER A 23 13.17 -20.26 -39.60
N GLY A 24 12.96 -19.37 -38.63
CA GLY A 24 13.14 -19.65 -37.20
C GLY A 24 14.61 -19.83 -36.76
N ILE A 25 15.58 -19.45 -37.61
CA ILE A 25 17.03 -19.64 -37.36
C ILE A 25 17.49 -18.93 -36.08
N TYR A 26 16.81 -17.85 -35.68
CA TYR A 26 17.16 -17.01 -34.53
C TYR A 26 16.31 -17.28 -33.27
N HIS A 27 15.50 -18.33 -33.23
CA HIS A 27 14.66 -18.67 -32.06
C HIS A 27 15.45 -18.72 -30.74
N GLN A 28 16.59 -19.42 -30.70
CA GLN A 28 17.46 -19.47 -29.52
C GLN A 28 18.09 -18.10 -29.17
N VAL A 29 18.30 -17.23 -30.17
CA VAL A 29 18.86 -15.88 -29.95
C VAL A 29 17.84 -14.98 -29.26
N SER A 30 16.55 -15.15 -29.57
CA SER A 30 15.47 -14.52 -28.82
C SER A 30 15.33 -15.10 -27.41
N GLU A 31 15.23 -16.43 -27.27
CA GLU A 31 15.15 -17.10 -25.97
C GLU A 31 16.23 -16.61 -25.00
N ASP A 32 17.49 -16.54 -25.44
CA ASP A 32 18.62 -16.07 -24.62
C ASP A 32 18.49 -14.60 -24.16
N THR A 33 17.76 -13.75 -24.89
CA THR A 33 17.57 -12.32 -24.51
C THR A 33 16.59 -12.10 -23.36
N HIS A 34 15.70 -13.06 -23.09
CA HIS A 34 14.75 -13.00 -21.97
C HIS A 34 15.41 -13.25 -20.60
N TRP A 35 16.71 -13.58 -20.57
CA TRP A 35 17.39 -14.02 -19.36
C TRP A 35 18.48 -13.03 -18.89
N ALA A 36 18.67 -13.00 -17.56
CA ALA A 36 19.62 -12.12 -16.87
C ALA A 36 21.07 -12.08 -17.43
N PRO A 37 21.63 -13.15 -18.05
CA PRO A 37 22.93 -13.08 -18.72
C PRO A 37 23.00 -12.02 -19.84
N PHE A 38 21.94 -11.85 -20.64
CA PHE A 38 21.91 -10.87 -21.72
C PHE A 38 21.85 -9.44 -21.18
N LEU A 39 20.92 -9.15 -20.27
CA LEU A 39 20.83 -7.86 -19.54
C LEU A 39 22.18 -7.47 -18.92
N LYS A 40 22.89 -8.42 -18.30
CA LYS A 40 24.23 -8.21 -17.73
C LYS A 40 25.29 -7.87 -18.78
N ALA A 41 25.23 -8.47 -19.98
CA ALA A 41 26.11 -8.16 -21.09
C ALA A 41 25.84 -6.76 -21.66
N SER A 42 24.56 -6.40 -21.86
CA SER A 42 24.11 -5.07 -22.31
C SER A 42 24.57 -3.95 -21.36
N ILE A 43 24.38 -4.13 -20.04
CA ILE A 43 24.87 -3.17 -19.04
C ILE A 43 26.39 -3.04 -19.09
N HIS A 44 27.12 -4.15 -19.21
CA HIS A 44 28.58 -4.13 -19.33
C HIS A 44 29.07 -3.58 -20.69
N TYR A 45 28.26 -3.61 -21.74
CA TYR A 45 28.51 -2.91 -23.01
C TYR A 45 28.34 -1.40 -22.82
N ILE A 46 27.18 -0.93 -22.35
CA ILE A 46 26.88 0.49 -22.15
C ILE A 46 27.94 1.16 -21.26
N ARG A 47 28.23 0.59 -20.08
CA ARG A 47 29.21 1.15 -19.13
C ARG A 47 30.66 1.17 -19.64
N LYS A 48 30.99 0.40 -20.70
CA LYS A 48 32.33 0.41 -21.31
C LYS A 48 32.46 1.50 -22.37
N ASN A 49 31.39 1.71 -23.15
CA ASN A 49 31.44 2.52 -24.37
C ASN A 49 30.84 3.93 -24.17
N TYR A 50 29.90 4.09 -23.25
CA TYR A 50 29.20 5.34 -22.96
C TYR A 50 29.38 5.75 -21.48
N PRO A 51 30.45 6.49 -21.13
CA PRO A 51 30.63 7.06 -19.80
C PRO A 51 29.56 8.14 -19.50
N LEU A 52 29.38 8.48 -18.23
CA LEU A 52 28.49 9.56 -17.80
C LEU A 52 29.17 10.94 -17.88
N PRO A 53 28.42 12.03 -18.15
CA PRO A 53 27.00 12.07 -18.47
C PRO A 53 26.69 11.56 -19.89
N TRP A 54 25.48 11.09 -20.11
CA TRP A 54 25.02 10.54 -21.39
C TRP A 54 24.44 11.58 -22.33
N GLU A 55 24.51 11.30 -23.64
CA GLU A 55 23.83 12.06 -24.69
C GLU A 55 22.46 11.45 -25.01
N GLU A 56 21.57 12.22 -25.66
CA GLU A 56 20.19 11.81 -26.01
C GLU A 56 20.11 10.49 -26.80
N ALA A 57 21.15 10.13 -27.56
CA ALA A 57 21.27 8.84 -28.24
C ALA A 57 21.47 7.68 -27.26
N THR A 58 22.37 7.84 -26.28
CA THR A 58 22.61 6.85 -25.23
C THR A 58 21.41 6.74 -24.28
N GLU A 59 20.71 7.83 -23.99
CA GLU A 59 19.45 7.78 -23.21
C GLU A 59 18.39 6.90 -23.88
N LYS A 60 18.30 6.90 -25.21
CA LYS A 60 17.39 6.02 -25.97
C LYS A 60 17.81 4.55 -25.94
N LEU A 61 19.11 4.26 -26.04
CA LEU A 61 19.65 2.90 -25.83
C LEU A 61 19.35 2.38 -24.41
N VAL A 62 19.42 3.25 -23.41
CA VAL A 62 19.12 2.90 -22.02
C VAL A 62 17.60 2.73 -21.80
N ALA A 63 16.76 3.58 -22.40
CA ALA A 63 15.31 3.39 -22.43
C ALA A 63 14.92 2.05 -23.08
N PHE A 64 15.55 1.69 -24.20
CA PHE A 64 15.38 0.39 -24.86
C PHE A 64 15.73 -0.78 -23.92
N LEU A 65 16.83 -0.67 -23.18
CA LEU A 65 17.23 -1.68 -22.20
C LEU A 65 16.26 -1.81 -21.01
N PHE A 66 15.65 -0.72 -20.55
CA PHE A 66 14.54 -0.77 -19.58
C PHE A 66 13.29 -1.43 -20.20
N GLY A 67 13.06 -1.30 -21.51
CA GLY A 67 12.06 -2.07 -22.24
C GLY A 67 12.27 -3.58 -22.09
N ILE A 68 13.45 -4.09 -22.48
CA ILE A 68 13.83 -5.50 -22.30
C ILE A 68 13.70 -5.93 -20.84
N ALA A 69 14.24 -5.15 -19.89
CA ALA A 69 14.18 -5.49 -18.47
C ALA A 69 12.74 -5.58 -17.92
N SER A 70 11.78 -4.82 -18.49
CA SER A 70 10.35 -4.97 -18.18
C SER A 70 9.83 -6.33 -18.65
N HIS A 71 10.16 -6.71 -19.90
CA HIS A 71 9.65 -7.91 -20.54
C HIS A 71 10.04 -9.18 -19.77
N MET A 72 11.35 -9.34 -19.51
CA MET A 72 11.93 -10.45 -18.74
C MET A 72 11.23 -10.72 -17.39
N VAL A 73 10.58 -9.71 -16.79
CA VAL A 73 9.88 -9.81 -15.52
C VAL A 73 8.37 -9.99 -15.71
N ALA A 74 7.79 -9.39 -16.75
CA ALA A 74 6.43 -9.70 -17.17
C ALA A 74 6.28 -11.18 -17.51
N ASP A 75 7.22 -11.76 -18.27
CA ASP A 75 7.21 -13.16 -18.71
C ASP A 75 7.16 -14.14 -17.52
N VAL A 76 7.98 -13.90 -16.50
CA VAL A 76 8.04 -14.73 -15.29
C VAL A 76 6.71 -14.73 -14.53
N SER A 77 6.10 -13.56 -14.33
CA SER A 77 4.79 -13.45 -13.66
C SER A 77 3.63 -13.97 -14.53
N TRP A 78 3.65 -13.71 -15.83
CA TRP A 78 2.61 -14.11 -16.80
C TRP A 78 2.62 -15.62 -17.04
N HIS A 79 3.73 -16.15 -17.58
CA HIS A 79 3.94 -17.57 -17.80
C HIS A 79 4.10 -18.38 -16.51
N SER A 80 4.07 -17.71 -15.34
CA SER A 80 4.00 -18.35 -14.03
C SER A 80 5.24 -19.22 -13.74
N LEU A 81 6.41 -18.74 -14.17
CA LEU A 81 7.64 -19.54 -14.25
C LEU A 81 8.22 -19.81 -12.86
N GLY A 82 7.90 -20.98 -12.31
CA GLY A 82 8.20 -21.35 -10.92
C GLY A 82 7.14 -20.93 -9.90
N ILE A 83 5.95 -20.50 -10.34
CA ILE A 83 4.89 -19.94 -9.50
C ILE A 83 3.62 -20.80 -9.63
N GLU A 84 3.25 -21.55 -8.59
CA GLU A 84 2.08 -22.47 -8.59
C GLU A 84 0.70 -21.77 -8.71
N GLN A 85 0.65 -20.45 -8.59
CA GLN A 85 -0.58 -19.63 -8.65
C GLN A 85 -0.43 -18.39 -9.55
N GLY A 86 0.46 -18.45 -10.56
CA GLY A 86 0.61 -17.37 -11.54
C GLY A 86 -0.53 -17.35 -12.58
N PHE A 87 -0.60 -16.26 -13.35
CA PHE A 87 -1.74 -15.91 -14.20
C PHE A 87 -2.16 -17.02 -15.17
N LEU A 88 -1.26 -17.49 -16.03
CA LEU A 88 -1.60 -18.50 -17.04
C LEU A 88 -1.93 -19.88 -16.41
N GLN A 89 -1.37 -20.23 -15.25
CA GLN A 89 -1.74 -21.45 -14.53
C GLN A 89 -3.14 -21.36 -13.90
N ALA A 90 -3.48 -20.23 -13.29
CA ALA A 90 -4.81 -19.98 -12.75
C ALA A 90 -5.88 -19.97 -13.86
N MET A 91 -5.60 -19.28 -14.97
CA MET A 91 -6.44 -19.28 -16.16
C MET A 91 -6.61 -20.68 -16.76
N ALA A 92 -5.53 -21.49 -16.79
CA ALA A 92 -5.60 -22.87 -17.25
C ALA A 92 -6.54 -23.72 -16.38
N ALA A 93 -6.42 -23.61 -15.05
CA ALA A 93 -7.27 -24.35 -14.11
C ALA A 93 -8.75 -23.98 -14.19
N ILE A 94 -9.05 -22.70 -14.47
CA ILE A 94 -10.43 -22.16 -14.46
C ILE A 94 -11.12 -22.33 -15.82
N ASP A 95 -10.51 -21.87 -16.91
CA ASP A 95 -11.15 -21.79 -18.23
C ASP A 95 -10.74 -22.91 -19.20
N PHE A 96 -9.58 -23.56 -18.99
CA PHE A 96 -9.01 -24.56 -19.92
C PHE A 96 -8.87 -25.96 -19.32
N HIS A 97 -9.62 -26.28 -18.26
CA HIS A 97 -9.64 -27.59 -17.62
C HIS A 97 -8.26 -28.14 -17.18
N GLY A 98 -7.31 -27.25 -16.87
CA GLY A 98 -5.91 -27.57 -16.55
C GLY A 98 -4.95 -27.59 -17.76
N SER A 99 -5.43 -27.35 -18.98
CA SER A 99 -4.61 -27.31 -20.20
C SER A 99 -3.79 -26.02 -20.28
N TYR A 100 -2.59 -26.03 -19.69
CA TYR A 100 -1.68 -24.88 -19.74
C TYR A 100 -1.34 -24.45 -21.19
N SER A 101 -1.19 -25.40 -22.13
CA SER A 101 -0.91 -25.08 -23.54
C SER A 101 -2.06 -24.34 -24.23
N GLU A 102 -3.32 -24.65 -23.92
CA GLU A 102 -4.46 -23.93 -24.49
C GLU A 102 -4.66 -22.57 -23.83
N ALA A 103 -4.33 -22.45 -22.54
CA ALA A 103 -4.32 -21.21 -21.79
C ALA A 103 -3.25 -20.25 -22.30
N HIS A 104 -2.01 -20.69 -22.47
CA HIS A 104 -0.89 -19.94 -23.06
C HIS A 104 -1.30 -19.35 -24.41
N ALA A 105 -1.69 -20.21 -25.36
CA ALA A 105 -2.19 -19.79 -26.68
C ALA A 105 -3.56 -19.05 -26.67
N ALA A 106 -4.21 -18.89 -25.51
CA ALA A 106 -5.37 -18.00 -25.34
C ALA A 106 -4.99 -16.66 -24.69
N GLY A 107 -4.01 -16.68 -23.80
CA GLY A 107 -3.58 -15.55 -22.99
C GLY A 107 -2.78 -14.57 -23.80
N ASP A 108 -1.71 -15.02 -24.46
CA ASP A 108 -0.74 -14.12 -25.10
C ASP A 108 -1.43 -13.30 -26.21
N PHE A 109 -2.09 -13.98 -27.15
CA PHE A 109 -2.90 -13.32 -28.19
C PHE A 109 -4.14 -12.60 -27.61
N GLY A 110 -4.73 -13.14 -26.54
CA GLY A 110 -5.92 -12.55 -25.91
C GLY A 110 -5.64 -11.24 -25.16
N ASN A 111 -4.43 -11.08 -24.62
CA ASN A 111 -3.91 -9.88 -23.97
C ASN A 111 -3.86 -8.71 -24.97
N PHE A 112 -3.26 -8.91 -26.15
CA PHE A 112 -3.24 -7.90 -27.21
C PHE A 112 -4.64 -7.46 -27.65
N CYS A 113 -5.65 -8.36 -27.57
CA CYS A 113 -7.06 -8.01 -27.81
C CYS A 113 -7.69 -7.07 -26.75
N ILE A 114 -7.03 -6.80 -25.62
CA ILE A 114 -7.56 -6.00 -24.50
C ILE A 114 -6.92 -4.61 -24.42
N TYR A 115 -5.70 -4.42 -24.95
CA TYR A 115 -4.95 -3.14 -24.87
C TYR A 115 -4.73 -2.47 -26.24
N GLY A 116 -4.08 -1.30 -26.25
CA GLY A 116 -3.76 -0.55 -27.46
C GLY A 116 -2.40 0.15 -27.38
N PHE A 117 -1.61 0.00 -28.44
CA PHE A 117 -0.19 0.40 -28.48
C PHE A 117 0.04 1.87 -28.88
N SER A 118 1.30 2.32 -28.81
CA SER A 118 1.74 3.65 -29.30
C SER A 118 2.62 3.54 -30.55
N ASN A 119 2.53 4.53 -31.44
CA ASN A 119 3.07 4.46 -32.81
C ASN A 119 4.58 4.75 -32.95
N VAL A 120 5.40 4.54 -31.91
CA VAL A 120 6.84 4.86 -31.95
C VAL A 120 7.67 3.79 -31.26
N VAL A 121 8.35 2.97 -32.07
CA VAL A 121 9.40 2.02 -31.64
C VAL A 121 10.76 2.59 -32.07
N TYR A 122 11.78 2.40 -31.25
CA TYR A 122 13.18 2.75 -31.55
C TYR A 122 14.05 1.53 -31.24
N VAL A 123 14.82 1.05 -32.22
CA VAL A 123 15.71 -0.10 -32.06
C VAL A 123 17.17 0.34 -32.29
N PRO A 124 18.07 0.22 -31.31
CA PRO A 124 19.47 0.63 -31.43
C PRO A 124 20.30 -0.46 -32.12
N VAL A 125 20.06 -0.65 -33.42
CA VAL A 125 20.59 -1.78 -34.23
C VAL A 125 22.10 -2.01 -34.07
N GLN A 126 22.91 -0.96 -34.17
CA GLN A 126 24.38 -1.07 -34.12
C GLN A 126 24.93 -1.41 -32.72
N ASP A 127 24.28 -0.91 -31.67
CA ASP A 127 24.59 -1.32 -30.29
C ASP A 127 24.15 -2.75 -30.04
N LEU A 128 22.99 -3.16 -30.53
CA LEU A 128 22.49 -4.53 -30.42
C LEU A 128 23.44 -5.55 -31.05
N LEU A 129 23.89 -5.34 -32.30
CA LEU A 129 24.90 -6.19 -32.95
C LEU A 129 26.14 -6.38 -32.06
N SER A 130 26.64 -5.27 -31.52
CA SER A 130 27.81 -5.23 -30.66
C SER A 130 27.57 -5.89 -29.28
N ILE A 131 26.33 -5.87 -28.77
CA ILE A 131 25.92 -6.57 -27.55
C ILE A 131 25.83 -8.08 -27.81
N TYR A 132 25.18 -8.52 -28.88
CA TYR A 132 25.08 -9.93 -29.26
C TYR A 132 26.45 -10.56 -29.51
N GLU A 133 27.33 -9.90 -30.28
CA GLU A 133 28.70 -10.39 -30.51
C GLU A 133 29.47 -10.52 -29.19
N LYS A 134 29.35 -9.54 -28.29
CA LYS A 134 30.00 -9.55 -26.98
C LYS A 134 29.41 -10.60 -26.02
N PHE A 135 28.12 -10.92 -26.16
CA PHE A 135 27.43 -11.94 -25.36
C PHE A 135 27.85 -13.36 -25.76
N TYR A 136 27.86 -13.66 -27.07
CA TYR A 136 28.21 -14.97 -27.60
C TYR A 136 29.71 -15.19 -27.87
N GLY A 137 30.53 -14.13 -27.86
CA GLY A 137 31.93 -14.17 -28.26
C GLY A 137 32.15 -14.39 -29.77
N ARG A 138 31.11 -14.23 -30.58
CA ARG A 138 31.09 -14.37 -32.03
C ARG A 138 29.85 -13.67 -32.61
N VAL A 139 29.90 -13.24 -33.87
CA VAL A 139 28.71 -12.77 -34.60
C VAL A 139 27.68 -13.90 -34.69
N MET A 140 26.46 -13.64 -34.23
CA MET A 140 25.33 -14.58 -34.19
C MET A 140 24.09 -14.10 -34.94
N ILE A 141 24.00 -12.81 -35.27
CA ILE A 141 22.88 -12.17 -35.97
C ILE A 141 23.44 -11.05 -36.86
N THR A 142 22.75 -10.72 -37.96
CA THR A 142 23.16 -9.70 -38.93
C THR A 142 22.36 -8.40 -38.77
N GLU A 143 22.87 -7.30 -39.32
CA GLU A 143 22.16 -6.02 -39.35
C GLU A 143 20.81 -6.15 -40.08
N ASP A 144 20.83 -6.79 -41.26
CA ASP A 144 19.63 -7.05 -42.06
C ASP A 144 18.57 -7.83 -41.26
N ALA A 145 18.97 -8.83 -40.47
CA ALA A 145 18.04 -9.63 -39.68
C ALA A 145 17.35 -8.81 -38.57
N ILE A 146 18.10 -7.96 -37.86
CA ILE A 146 17.54 -7.06 -36.84
C ILE A 146 16.55 -6.07 -37.49
N VAL A 147 16.90 -5.54 -38.67
CA VAL A 147 16.06 -4.59 -39.41
C VAL A 147 14.80 -5.27 -39.98
N GLU A 148 14.92 -6.47 -40.58
CA GLU A 148 13.78 -7.23 -41.11
C GLU A 148 12.79 -7.61 -40.00
N CYS A 149 13.26 -8.10 -38.84
CA CYS A 149 12.41 -8.32 -37.67
C CYS A 149 11.72 -7.00 -37.25
N THR A 150 12.47 -5.91 -37.04
CA THR A 150 11.89 -4.60 -36.64
C THR A 150 10.83 -4.07 -37.62
N TYR A 151 10.87 -4.43 -38.91
CA TYR A 151 9.82 -4.11 -39.87
C TYR A 151 8.60 -5.04 -39.76
N LEU A 152 8.81 -6.33 -39.51
CA LEU A 152 7.75 -7.30 -39.27
C LEU A 152 7.00 -6.97 -37.97
N GLN A 153 7.70 -6.57 -36.91
CA GLN A 153 7.18 -6.01 -35.66
C GLN A 153 6.11 -4.98 -35.91
N LEU A 154 6.46 -3.95 -36.67
CA LEU A 154 5.59 -2.82 -36.94
C LEU A 154 4.38 -3.23 -37.79
N LEU A 155 4.52 -4.22 -38.67
CA LEU A 155 3.44 -4.76 -39.49
C LEU A 155 2.48 -5.67 -38.70
N GLU A 156 3.01 -6.54 -37.83
CA GLU A 156 2.21 -7.39 -36.94
C GLU A 156 1.46 -6.51 -35.94
N LEU A 157 2.12 -5.56 -35.29
CA LEU A 157 1.52 -4.55 -34.40
C LEU A 157 0.34 -3.81 -35.05
N TYR A 158 0.50 -3.34 -36.29
CA TYR A 158 -0.61 -2.68 -37.02
C TYR A 158 -1.69 -3.67 -37.46
N GLY A 159 -1.33 -4.91 -37.80
CA GLY A 159 -2.27 -5.98 -38.15
C GLY A 159 -3.14 -6.38 -36.95
N GLU A 160 -2.52 -6.58 -35.79
CA GLU A 160 -3.17 -6.82 -34.51
C GLU A 160 -4.11 -5.68 -34.15
N VAL A 161 -3.63 -4.42 -34.06
CA VAL A 161 -4.48 -3.26 -33.71
C VAL A 161 -5.69 -3.12 -34.65
N ALA A 162 -5.56 -3.49 -35.93
CA ALA A 162 -6.68 -3.52 -36.89
C ALA A 162 -7.62 -4.74 -36.75
N ALA A 163 -7.18 -5.80 -36.05
CA ALA A 163 -7.91 -7.03 -35.77
C ALA A 163 -8.50 -7.12 -34.35
N VAL A 164 -7.90 -6.45 -33.35
CA VAL A 164 -8.29 -6.45 -31.91
C VAL A 164 -9.81 -6.37 -31.72
N ALA A 165 -10.46 -5.36 -32.31
CA ALA A 165 -11.90 -5.14 -32.15
C ALA A 165 -12.79 -6.28 -32.74
N LYS A 166 -12.25 -7.09 -33.66
CA LYS A 166 -12.93 -8.26 -34.26
C LYS A 166 -12.63 -9.55 -33.49
N LEU A 167 -11.47 -9.65 -32.86
CA LEU A 167 -10.99 -10.86 -32.17
C LEU A 167 -11.30 -10.85 -30.67
N TYR A 168 -11.44 -9.68 -30.03
CA TYR A 168 -11.88 -9.58 -28.63
C TYR A 168 -13.16 -10.39 -28.31
N PRO A 169 -14.24 -10.37 -29.13
CA PRO A 169 -15.43 -11.19 -28.86
C PRO A 169 -15.24 -12.70 -29.05
N PHE A 170 -14.09 -13.16 -29.54
CA PHE A 170 -13.68 -14.57 -29.55
C PHE A 170 -12.94 -14.90 -28.25
N TYR A 171 -11.87 -14.16 -27.93
CA TYR A 171 -11.07 -14.39 -26.72
C TYR A 171 -11.88 -14.17 -25.43
N ALA A 172 -12.74 -13.15 -25.36
CA ALA A 172 -13.65 -12.89 -24.24
C ALA A 172 -14.73 -13.98 -24.02
N ARG A 173 -14.88 -14.93 -24.97
CA ARG A 173 -15.68 -16.16 -24.79
C ARG A 173 -14.82 -17.41 -24.57
N LYS A 174 -13.54 -17.37 -24.99
CA LYS A 174 -12.56 -18.45 -24.77
C LYS A 174 -12.01 -18.42 -23.34
N SER A 175 -11.84 -17.23 -22.75
CA SER A 175 -11.51 -17.05 -21.34
C SER A 175 -12.20 -15.80 -20.74
N PRO A 176 -13.26 -16.00 -19.93
CA PRO A 176 -13.78 -14.96 -19.06
C PRO A 176 -12.79 -14.53 -17.96
N PHE A 177 -11.96 -15.46 -17.44
CA PHE A 177 -10.94 -15.13 -16.43
C PHE A 177 -9.97 -14.08 -16.95
N LEU A 178 -9.47 -14.21 -18.18
CA LEU A 178 -8.62 -13.22 -18.82
C LEU A 178 -9.27 -11.83 -18.79
N VAL A 179 -10.52 -11.70 -19.24
CA VAL A 179 -11.21 -10.40 -19.30
C VAL A 179 -11.47 -9.80 -17.92
N ASP A 180 -11.89 -10.60 -16.95
CA ASP A 180 -12.25 -10.12 -15.61
C ASP A 180 -11.04 -9.91 -14.69
N LYS A 181 -9.90 -10.58 -14.95
CA LYS A 181 -8.72 -10.60 -14.07
C LYS A 181 -7.40 -10.09 -14.63
N PHE A 182 -7.31 -9.80 -15.93
CA PHE A 182 -6.08 -9.27 -16.55
C PHE A 182 -5.46 -8.07 -15.82
N GLN A 183 -6.26 -7.14 -15.26
CA GLN A 183 -5.72 -5.99 -14.53
C GLN A 183 -5.29 -6.32 -13.09
N ASP A 184 -6.17 -6.95 -12.31
CA ASP A 184 -6.10 -6.97 -10.83
C ASP A 184 -5.68 -8.33 -10.23
N TYR A 185 -5.27 -9.30 -11.06
CA TYR A 185 -4.76 -10.57 -10.55
C TYR A 185 -3.40 -10.41 -9.86
N PHE A 186 -3.27 -11.03 -8.68
CA PHE A 186 -2.21 -10.75 -7.72
C PHE A 186 -0.82 -11.30 -8.09
N LEU A 187 -0.73 -12.21 -9.06
CA LEU A 187 0.53 -12.75 -9.63
C LEU A 187 0.42 -12.85 -11.15
N GLY A 188 0.97 -11.87 -11.88
CA GLY A 188 0.87 -11.79 -13.34
C GLY A 188 -0.33 -11.03 -13.90
N GLY A 189 -1.12 -10.35 -13.07
CA GLY A 189 -1.99 -9.26 -13.56
C GLY A 189 -1.15 -8.02 -13.95
N VAL A 190 -1.71 -7.11 -14.75
CA VAL A 190 -1.01 -5.89 -15.21
C VAL A 190 -0.50 -5.05 -14.04
N ASP A 191 -1.24 -4.95 -12.94
CA ASP A 191 -0.80 -4.18 -11.76
C ASP A 191 0.42 -4.81 -11.05
N ASP A 192 0.56 -6.14 -11.08
CA ASP A 192 1.74 -6.88 -10.59
C ASP A 192 2.91 -6.79 -11.57
N MET A 193 2.67 -7.03 -12.87
CA MET A 193 3.72 -6.89 -13.90
C MET A 193 4.29 -5.47 -13.93
N ALA A 194 3.45 -4.44 -13.78
CA ALA A 194 3.88 -3.05 -13.70
C ALA A 194 4.63 -2.73 -12.38
N PHE A 195 4.24 -3.36 -11.26
CA PHE A 195 5.00 -3.28 -10.02
C PHE A 195 6.40 -3.90 -10.20
N SER A 196 6.46 -5.16 -10.61
CA SER A 196 7.69 -5.92 -10.77
C SER A 196 8.63 -5.33 -11.85
N SER A 197 8.08 -4.70 -12.92
CA SER A 197 8.84 -3.89 -13.88
C SER A 197 9.51 -2.65 -13.23
N ASN A 198 8.76 -1.88 -12.43
CA ASN A 198 9.31 -0.75 -11.68
C ASN A 198 10.44 -1.16 -10.72
N ASN A 199 10.44 -2.42 -10.27
CA ASN A 199 11.39 -2.94 -9.29
C ASN A 199 12.71 -3.38 -9.95
N ILE A 200 12.65 -4.06 -11.11
CA ILE A 200 13.84 -4.35 -11.93
C ILE A 200 14.46 -3.07 -12.54
N PHE A 201 13.70 -1.97 -12.68
CA PHE A 201 14.27 -0.67 -13.05
C PHE A 201 15.23 -0.13 -11.99
N GLN A 202 14.92 -0.26 -10.71
CA GLN A 202 15.83 0.17 -9.63
C GLN A 202 17.15 -0.61 -9.70
N LEU A 203 17.07 -1.93 -9.85
CA LEU A 203 18.24 -2.81 -10.00
C LEU A 203 19.04 -2.50 -11.27
N THR A 204 18.37 -2.27 -12.41
CA THR A 204 19.02 -1.95 -13.69
C THR A 204 19.71 -0.58 -13.66
N SER A 205 19.06 0.42 -13.05
CA SER A 205 19.63 1.75 -12.78
C SER A 205 20.88 1.68 -11.89
N HIS A 206 20.83 0.89 -10.80
CA HIS A 206 21.98 0.65 -9.94
C HIS A 206 23.11 -0.10 -10.67
N MET A 207 22.78 -1.12 -11.48
CA MET A 207 23.77 -1.86 -12.26
C MET A 207 24.42 -1.02 -13.36
N LEU A 208 23.70 -0.06 -13.97
CA LEU A 208 24.23 0.90 -14.94
C LEU A 208 25.16 1.93 -14.30
N THR A 209 24.83 2.43 -13.11
CA THR A 209 25.67 3.40 -12.38
C THR A 209 26.87 2.73 -11.70
N SER A 210 26.61 1.77 -10.81
CA SER A 210 27.61 1.16 -9.91
C SER A 210 28.31 -0.07 -10.53
N GLY A 211 27.55 -0.91 -11.23
CA GLY A 211 28.07 -2.07 -11.97
C GLY A 211 27.40 -3.40 -11.60
N THR A 212 27.88 -4.49 -12.20
CA THR A 212 27.31 -5.85 -12.07
C THR A 212 28.13 -6.77 -11.14
N ARG A 213 29.11 -6.21 -10.42
CA ARG A 213 29.70 -6.81 -9.20
C ARG A 213 28.94 -6.26 -7.99
N GLY A 214 28.73 -7.07 -6.96
CA GLY A 214 27.97 -6.69 -5.77
C GLY A 214 26.50 -7.14 -5.74
N LEU A 215 25.99 -7.82 -6.78
CA LEU A 215 24.60 -8.33 -6.82
C LEU A 215 24.24 -9.31 -5.68
N LEU A 216 25.25 -9.95 -5.07
CA LEU A 216 25.11 -10.80 -3.87
C LEU A 216 25.55 -10.10 -2.57
N GLU A 217 25.91 -8.82 -2.65
CA GLU A 217 26.41 -7.97 -1.53
C GLU A 217 25.49 -6.78 -1.24
N ILE A 218 24.32 -6.70 -1.91
CA ILE A 218 23.27 -5.68 -1.65
C ILE A 218 22.70 -5.82 -0.22
N THR A 219 22.85 -6.98 0.41
CA THR A 219 22.56 -7.23 1.83
C THR A 219 23.73 -6.91 2.78
N GLY A 220 24.90 -6.51 2.27
CA GLY A 220 26.18 -6.62 2.98
C GLY A 220 27.10 -5.40 2.99
N GLN A 221 26.96 -4.41 2.09
CA GLN A 221 27.75 -3.16 2.18
C GLN A 221 27.20 -2.21 3.27
N LEU A 222 27.43 -2.61 4.52
CA LEU A 222 27.14 -1.86 5.73
C LEU A 222 28.01 -0.61 5.83
N SER A 223 27.52 0.49 5.24
CA SER A 223 27.87 1.84 5.68
C SER A 223 27.68 1.95 7.20
N SER A 224 28.56 2.65 7.91
CA SER A 224 28.55 2.77 9.38
C SER A 224 27.32 3.50 9.97
N LYS A 225 26.35 3.87 9.14
CA LYS A 225 25.02 4.38 9.51
C LYS A 225 24.06 3.30 10.05
N HIS A 226 24.33 2.01 9.86
CA HIS A 226 23.37 0.93 10.15
C HIS A 226 23.54 0.36 11.58
N ILE A 227 22.43 0.16 12.30
CA ILE A 227 22.40 -0.68 13.51
C ILE A 227 21.91 -2.07 13.13
N THR A 228 22.79 -3.08 13.23
CA THR A 228 22.55 -4.44 12.73
C THR A 228 22.06 -5.44 13.77
N LYS A 229 22.31 -5.17 15.07
CA LYS A 229 21.81 -5.94 16.21
C LYS A 229 21.50 -4.96 17.36
N PRO A 230 20.42 -5.14 18.13
CA PRO A 230 20.24 -4.44 19.40
C PRO A 230 21.30 -4.86 20.43
N SER A 231 21.60 -3.98 21.39
CA SER A 231 22.42 -4.28 22.57
C SER A 231 21.70 -5.24 23.53
N ALA A 232 20.40 -5.02 23.71
CA ALA A 232 19.50 -5.78 24.58
C ALA A 232 18.12 -5.87 23.92
N SER A 233 17.42 -6.98 24.15
CA SER A 233 16.09 -7.27 23.61
C SER A 233 15.13 -7.57 24.77
N TYR A 234 14.21 -6.64 25.07
CA TYR A 234 13.18 -6.86 26.08
C TYR A 234 11.94 -7.49 25.43
N PHE A 235 11.44 -8.60 25.98
CA PHE A 235 10.33 -9.36 25.40
C PHE A 235 9.36 -9.87 26.48
N LEU A 236 8.29 -10.53 26.04
CA LEU A 236 7.35 -11.28 26.86
C LEU A 236 7.22 -12.70 26.30
N LYS A 237 7.15 -13.72 27.17
CA LYS A 237 6.68 -15.06 26.79
C LYS A 237 5.22 -15.03 26.32
N THR A 238 4.42 -14.07 26.82
CA THR A 238 3.00 -13.94 26.50
C THR A 238 2.74 -13.44 25.07
N ALA A 239 2.45 -14.37 24.16
CA ALA A 239 2.11 -14.08 22.77
C ALA A 239 0.90 -13.12 22.63
N TYR A 240 0.94 -12.26 21.61
CA TYR A 240 -0.06 -11.22 21.32
C TYR A 240 -0.23 -10.13 22.41
N ALA A 241 0.63 -10.07 23.43
CA ALA A 241 0.57 -9.04 24.48
C ALA A 241 0.78 -7.60 23.98
N LYS A 242 1.41 -7.41 22.82
CA LYS A 242 1.74 -6.09 22.21
C LYS A 242 2.60 -5.20 23.11
N LEU A 243 3.66 -5.74 23.71
CA LEU A 243 4.69 -4.93 24.37
C LEU A 243 5.21 -3.85 23.40
N GLY A 244 5.44 -2.63 23.92
CA GLY A 244 5.93 -1.51 23.12
C GLY A 244 4.86 -0.81 22.28
N TRP A 245 3.57 -1.08 22.51
CA TRP A 245 2.48 -0.35 21.83
C TRP A 245 2.45 1.13 22.19
N ALA A 246 2.78 1.44 23.44
CA ALA A 246 3.10 2.77 23.93
C ALA A 246 4.34 2.65 24.82
N MET A 247 5.22 3.65 24.79
CA MET A 247 6.42 3.71 25.63
C MET A 247 6.66 5.14 26.07
N THR A 248 7.25 5.32 27.25
CA THR A 248 7.73 6.61 27.75
C THR A 248 8.91 6.38 28.71
N SER A 249 9.66 7.43 29.04
CA SER A 249 10.79 7.38 29.97
C SER A 249 10.70 8.55 30.95
N ALA A 250 11.06 8.26 32.20
CA ALA A 250 11.17 9.20 33.31
C ALA A 250 11.83 8.51 34.51
N ASP A 251 12.57 9.23 35.34
CA ASP A 251 12.95 8.79 36.69
C ASP A 251 11.70 8.68 37.60
N LEU A 252 11.15 7.47 37.73
CA LEU A 252 10.02 7.17 38.63
C LEU A 252 10.51 6.75 40.01
N ASN A 253 11.70 6.16 40.11
CA ASN A 253 12.23 5.59 41.35
C ASN A 253 12.99 6.60 42.24
N GLN A 254 13.31 7.78 41.68
CA GLN A 254 14.08 8.90 42.24
C GLN A 254 15.54 8.59 42.57
N ASP A 255 16.24 7.85 41.70
CA ASP A 255 17.70 7.65 41.79
C ASP A 255 18.54 8.52 40.84
N GLY A 256 17.89 9.32 39.98
CA GLY A 256 18.54 10.27 39.07
C GLY A 256 18.78 9.75 37.66
N TYR A 257 18.22 8.58 37.30
CA TYR A 257 18.32 7.99 35.96
C TYR A 257 16.92 7.71 35.39
N ASP A 258 16.72 7.95 34.09
CA ASP A 258 15.43 7.69 33.46
C ASP A 258 15.13 6.19 33.33
N ASP A 259 13.97 5.78 33.87
CA ASP A 259 13.43 4.44 33.75
C ASP A 259 12.72 4.25 32.39
N LEU A 260 12.50 2.99 31.97
CA LEU A 260 11.68 2.66 30.79
C LEU A 260 10.32 2.14 31.22
N ILE A 261 9.25 2.79 30.75
CA ILE A 261 7.87 2.35 30.96
C ILE A 261 7.27 1.87 29.64
N ALA A 262 6.92 0.58 29.56
CA ALA A 262 6.47 -0.08 28.33
C ALA A 262 5.06 -0.68 28.46
N GLY A 263 4.13 -0.22 27.62
CA GLY A 263 2.75 -0.67 27.56
C GLY A 263 2.57 -1.95 26.74
N ALA A 264 1.81 -2.90 27.28
CA ALA A 264 1.43 -4.17 26.67
C ALA A 264 -0.11 -4.37 26.69
N PRO A 265 -0.89 -3.57 25.94
CA PRO A 265 -2.36 -3.53 26.03
C PRO A 265 -3.06 -4.78 25.48
N GLY A 266 -2.34 -5.70 24.83
CA GLY A 266 -2.85 -7.02 24.46
C GLY A 266 -2.77 -8.05 25.58
N TYR A 267 -2.05 -7.78 26.68
CA TYR A 267 -1.71 -8.77 27.71
C TYR A 267 -2.94 -9.44 28.34
N SER A 268 -2.84 -10.75 28.56
CA SER A 268 -3.92 -11.57 29.10
C SER A 268 -3.39 -12.80 29.84
N GLN A 269 -3.61 -12.84 31.15
CA GLN A 269 -3.50 -14.06 31.95
C GLN A 269 -4.48 -15.15 31.47
N PRO A 270 -4.17 -16.44 31.66
CA PRO A 270 -5.07 -17.55 31.35
C PRO A 270 -6.47 -17.37 31.94
N GLY A 271 -7.50 -17.56 31.11
CA GLY A 271 -8.92 -17.39 31.49
C GLY A 271 -9.43 -15.94 31.44
N HIS A 272 -8.57 -14.94 31.25
CA HIS A 272 -8.94 -13.53 31.12
C HIS A 272 -8.70 -13.01 29.70
N ILE A 273 -9.45 -11.99 29.28
CA ILE A 273 -9.39 -11.41 27.93
C ILE A 273 -8.78 -10.00 27.98
N GLN A 274 -7.62 -9.81 27.34
CA GLN A 274 -6.94 -8.53 27.07
C GLN A 274 -7.10 -7.46 28.17
N ARG A 275 -6.65 -7.75 29.40
CA ARG A 275 -6.57 -6.74 30.47
C ARG A 275 -5.65 -5.58 30.03
N GLY A 276 -4.50 -5.96 29.46
CA GLY A 276 -3.35 -5.08 29.28
C GLY A 276 -2.53 -4.95 30.56
N SER A 277 -1.24 -4.71 30.41
CA SER A 277 -0.29 -4.45 31.51
C SER A 277 0.69 -3.35 31.10
N VAL A 278 1.38 -2.77 32.08
CA VAL A 278 2.53 -1.88 31.90
C VAL A 278 3.70 -2.46 32.66
N TYR A 279 4.87 -2.50 32.02
CA TYR A 279 6.12 -2.99 32.58
C TYR A 279 7.05 -1.80 32.83
N ILE A 280 7.71 -1.77 33.98
CA ILE A 280 8.70 -0.75 34.34
C ILE A 280 10.05 -1.45 34.51
N ILE A 281 11.09 -0.89 33.91
CA ILE A 281 12.47 -1.37 33.97
C ILE A 281 13.32 -0.19 34.40
N TYR A 282 14.01 -0.32 35.53
CA TYR A 282 14.70 0.82 36.12
C TYR A 282 16.02 1.18 35.41
N GLY A 283 16.33 2.48 35.44
CA GLY A 283 17.60 3.03 35.00
C GLY A 283 18.76 2.68 35.95
N ASN A 284 19.94 3.21 35.65
CA ASN A 284 21.12 3.34 36.51
C ASN A 284 22.22 4.10 35.74
N GLU A 285 23.41 4.27 36.33
CA GLU A 285 24.58 4.92 35.71
C GLU A 285 25.01 4.34 34.35
N SER A 286 24.74 3.06 34.08
CA SER A 286 25.01 2.41 32.78
C SER A 286 23.82 2.49 31.80
N GLY A 287 22.73 3.15 32.16
CA GLY A 287 21.44 3.08 31.47
C GLY A 287 20.70 1.77 31.72
N LEU A 288 19.70 1.49 30.88
CA LEU A 288 18.89 0.27 30.96
C LEU A 288 19.75 -1.02 30.83
N PRO A 289 19.32 -2.16 31.39
CA PRO A 289 20.13 -3.39 31.43
C PRO A 289 20.58 -3.91 30.05
N HIS A 290 21.89 -4.02 29.83
CA HIS A 290 22.50 -4.48 28.56
C HIS A 290 22.42 -6.00 28.34
N ALA A 291 21.26 -6.61 28.60
CA ALA A 291 20.97 -8.03 28.44
C ALA A 291 19.54 -8.26 27.90
N ASP A 292 19.31 -9.38 27.21
CA ASP A 292 17.96 -9.75 26.77
C ASP A 292 17.12 -10.16 28.00
N LEU A 293 16.05 -9.43 28.30
CA LEU A 293 15.18 -9.67 29.47
C LEU A 293 13.79 -10.17 29.04
N ASP A 294 13.27 -11.15 29.79
CA ASP A 294 11.86 -11.52 29.73
C ASP A 294 11.08 -10.76 30.82
N LEU A 295 10.30 -9.78 30.41
CA LEU A 295 9.61 -8.87 31.32
C LEU A 295 8.45 -9.53 32.07
N ASP A 296 7.97 -10.70 31.62
CA ASP A 296 7.03 -11.56 32.37
C ASP A 296 7.67 -12.08 33.70
N GLU A 297 9.01 -12.06 33.83
CA GLU A 297 9.76 -12.58 34.98
C GLU A 297 10.81 -11.60 35.57
N GLN A 298 11.24 -10.58 34.82
CA GLN A 298 12.44 -9.77 35.14
C GLN A 298 12.22 -8.24 35.01
N ALA A 299 10.99 -7.77 34.88
CA ALA A 299 10.70 -6.34 35.04
C ALA A 299 10.72 -5.96 36.53
N ASP A 300 11.20 -4.75 36.85
CA ASP A 300 11.26 -4.27 38.23
C ASP A 300 9.86 -3.97 38.80
N GLU A 301 8.94 -3.48 37.97
CA GLU A 301 7.50 -3.45 38.28
C GLU A 301 6.63 -3.96 37.13
N ILE A 302 5.46 -4.50 37.49
CA ILE A 302 4.39 -4.86 36.56
C ILE A 302 3.06 -4.33 37.11
N LEU A 303 2.45 -3.38 36.39
CA LEU A 303 1.11 -2.86 36.69
C LEU A 303 0.08 -3.55 35.77
N GLU A 304 -0.85 -4.31 36.34
CA GLU A 304 -1.89 -5.01 35.58
C GLU A 304 -3.21 -4.21 35.47
N GLY A 305 -3.84 -4.25 34.29
CA GLY A 305 -5.13 -3.63 34.05
C GLY A 305 -6.27 -4.30 34.82
N ILE A 306 -6.83 -3.61 35.81
CA ILE A 306 -7.91 -4.13 36.68
C ILE A 306 -9.14 -4.59 35.85
N THR A 307 -9.52 -3.85 34.82
CA THR A 307 -10.71 -4.13 34.00
C THR A 307 -10.42 -5.12 32.85
N PRO A 308 -11.12 -6.26 32.75
CA PRO A 308 -10.98 -7.18 31.62
C PRO A 308 -11.46 -6.54 30.30
N SER A 309 -10.70 -6.77 29.24
CA SER A 309 -10.79 -6.07 27.94
C SER A 309 -10.64 -4.54 28.03
N GLY A 310 -10.03 -4.03 29.10
CA GLY A 310 -9.74 -2.59 29.28
C GLY A 310 -8.63 -2.08 28.36
N ARG A 311 -7.66 -2.93 28.00
CA ARG A 311 -6.43 -2.58 27.26
C ARG A 311 -5.61 -1.49 27.98
N PHE A 312 -5.35 -1.72 29.26
CA PHE A 312 -4.44 -0.92 30.07
C PHE A 312 -3.05 -0.89 29.43
N GLY A 313 -2.38 0.26 29.45
CA GLY A 313 -1.12 0.47 28.72
C GLY A 313 -1.28 0.79 27.23
N SER A 314 -2.46 1.24 26.76
CA SER A 314 -2.62 1.67 25.35
C SER A 314 -2.03 3.05 25.06
N ALA A 315 -1.88 3.88 26.09
CA ALA A 315 -1.24 5.18 26.07
C ALA A 315 -0.58 5.40 27.45
N LEU A 316 0.50 6.17 27.48
CA LEU A 316 1.30 6.46 28.67
C LEU A 316 1.70 7.94 28.67
N THR A 317 1.73 8.56 29.84
CA THR A 317 2.45 9.83 30.06
C THR A 317 2.85 9.94 31.54
N VAL A 318 3.76 10.87 31.84
CA VAL A 318 4.32 11.07 33.19
C VAL A 318 4.31 12.57 33.50
N LEU A 319 3.86 12.93 34.70
CA LEU A 319 3.84 14.31 35.23
C LEU A 319 3.65 14.28 36.74
N ASP A 320 4.01 15.36 37.43
CA ASP A 320 3.62 15.59 38.82
C ASP A 320 2.18 16.14 38.84
N PHE A 321 1.18 15.32 39.22
CA PHE A 321 -0.25 15.67 39.16
C PHE A 321 -0.84 16.09 40.51
N ASN A 322 -0.11 15.84 41.61
CA ASN A 322 -0.46 16.22 42.98
C ASN A 322 0.42 17.35 43.57
N GLU A 323 1.45 17.78 42.83
CA GLU A 323 2.49 18.77 43.14
C GLU A 323 3.32 18.49 44.40
N ASP A 324 3.57 17.21 44.74
CA ASP A 324 4.45 16.85 45.85
C ASP A 324 5.96 16.85 45.47
N GLY A 325 6.26 17.01 44.18
CA GLY A 325 7.60 16.98 43.58
C GLY A 325 8.12 15.57 43.32
N VAL A 326 7.21 14.64 43.01
CA VAL A 326 7.50 13.31 42.46
C VAL A 326 6.73 13.16 41.15
N LEU A 327 7.21 12.31 40.25
CA LEU A 327 6.56 12.04 38.98
C LEU A 327 5.52 10.92 39.13
N ASP A 328 4.29 11.20 38.69
CA ASP A 328 3.18 10.25 38.68
C ASP A 328 3.06 9.58 37.31
N LEU A 329 2.75 8.28 37.31
CA LEU A 329 2.53 7.52 36.08
C LEU A 329 1.05 7.53 35.70
N VAL A 330 0.75 7.97 34.46
CA VAL A 330 -0.61 7.99 33.91
C VAL A 330 -0.77 6.98 32.78
N VAL A 331 -1.78 6.11 32.91
CA VAL A 331 -2.00 4.98 32.00
C VAL A 331 -3.40 5.00 31.39
N GLY A 332 -3.46 4.95 30.06
CA GLY A 332 -4.69 4.87 29.28
C GLY A 332 -5.23 3.43 29.14
N ALA A 333 -6.52 3.25 29.38
CA ALA A 333 -7.28 2.01 29.17
C ALA A 333 -8.54 2.26 28.30
N PRO A 334 -8.36 2.59 27.01
CA PRO A 334 -9.44 3.09 26.14
C PRO A 334 -10.58 2.08 25.91
N SER A 335 -10.33 0.77 26.07
CA SER A 335 -11.35 -0.27 25.83
C SER A 335 -12.19 -0.64 27.06
N VAL A 336 -12.06 0.08 28.18
CA VAL A 336 -12.93 -0.12 29.36
C VAL A 336 -14.40 -0.02 28.99
N GLY A 337 -15.20 -1.00 29.45
CA GLY A 337 -16.62 -1.14 29.11
C GLY A 337 -16.92 -1.90 27.82
N SER A 338 -15.90 -2.34 27.07
CA SER A 338 -16.05 -3.18 25.86
C SER A 338 -16.92 -4.43 26.06
N GLN A 339 -16.82 -5.10 27.22
CA GLN A 339 -17.68 -6.25 27.58
C GLN A 339 -19.18 -5.93 27.63
N ARG A 340 -19.55 -4.66 27.88
CA ARG A 340 -20.93 -4.15 27.88
C ARG A 340 -21.27 -3.41 26.57
N LEU A 341 -20.37 -3.49 25.58
CA LEU A 341 -20.39 -2.73 24.32
C LEU A 341 -20.42 -1.20 24.51
N THR A 342 -20.01 -0.68 25.68
CA THR A 342 -20.08 0.76 25.96
C THR A 342 -18.83 1.53 25.53
N TYR A 343 -17.64 0.90 25.54
CA TYR A 343 -16.36 1.52 25.15
C TYR A 343 -16.16 2.94 25.73
N ALA A 344 -16.38 3.08 27.03
CA ALA A 344 -16.20 4.33 27.76
C ALA A 344 -14.72 4.75 27.80
N GLY A 345 -13.82 3.79 27.97
CA GLY A 345 -12.42 4.05 28.31
C GLY A 345 -12.26 4.57 29.74
N SER A 346 -11.02 4.60 30.21
CA SER A 346 -10.62 5.19 31.49
C SER A 346 -9.15 5.56 31.46
N VAL A 347 -8.76 6.52 32.30
CA VAL A 347 -7.36 6.83 32.60
C VAL A 347 -7.12 6.55 34.08
N TYR A 348 -5.96 5.97 34.39
CA TYR A 348 -5.54 5.63 35.74
C TYR A 348 -4.26 6.38 36.09
N ILE A 349 -4.18 6.97 37.27
CA ILE A 349 -3.03 7.74 37.76
C ILE A 349 -2.49 7.04 39.01
N PHE A 350 -1.19 6.78 39.02
CA PHE A 350 -0.46 6.13 40.11
C PHE A 350 0.52 7.16 40.67
N PHE A 351 0.33 7.59 41.92
CA PHE A 351 1.17 8.61 42.52
C PHE A 351 2.53 8.03 42.94
N GLY A 352 3.61 8.69 42.53
CA GLY A 352 4.97 8.37 42.99
C GLY A 352 5.16 8.82 44.44
N LYS A 353 6.11 8.24 45.19
CA LYS A 353 6.37 8.62 46.60
C LYS A 353 7.84 8.50 46.97
N ARG A 354 8.48 9.60 47.41
CA ARG A 354 9.93 9.67 47.76
C ARG A 354 10.47 8.56 48.66
N GLU A 355 9.65 8.03 49.57
CA GLU A 355 10.04 6.96 50.50
C GLU A 355 9.92 5.55 49.91
N ARG A 356 9.37 5.40 48.71
CA ARG A 356 9.11 4.12 48.05
C ARG A 356 9.52 4.17 46.59
N ARG A 357 10.51 3.34 46.24
CA ARG A 357 10.90 3.09 44.85
C ARG A 357 9.80 2.45 44.00
N HIS A 358 8.74 1.94 44.61
CA HIS A 358 7.70 1.12 43.98
C HIS A 358 6.33 1.81 43.99
N LEU A 359 5.64 1.79 42.86
CA LEU A 359 4.29 2.32 42.73
C LEU A 359 3.26 1.43 43.46
N HIS A 360 2.10 2.02 43.79
CA HIS A 360 0.99 1.26 44.35
C HIS A 360 0.34 0.37 43.28
N SER A 361 0.00 -0.88 43.62
CA SER A 361 -0.69 -1.82 42.72
C SER A 361 -2.15 -1.47 42.40
N LEU A 362 -2.62 -0.31 42.85
CA LEU A 362 -3.95 0.26 42.59
C LEU A 362 -3.76 1.77 42.33
N PRO A 363 -4.48 2.36 41.36
CA PRO A 363 -4.36 3.77 41.05
C PRO A 363 -4.99 4.65 42.13
N ASN A 364 -4.36 5.79 42.39
CA ASN A 364 -4.84 6.84 43.28
C ASN A 364 -6.06 7.56 42.70
N ILE A 365 -5.99 7.90 41.41
CA ILE A 365 -7.09 8.57 40.70
C ILE A 365 -7.49 7.76 39.47
N THR A 366 -8.80 7.60 39.28
CA THR A 366 -9.37 7.07 38.03
C THR A 366 -10.23 8.15 37.36
N ILE A 367 -9.90 8.49 36.11
CA ILE A 367 -10.72 9.36 35.27
C ILE A 367 -11.64 8.50 34.40
N MET A 368 -12.95 8.76 34.47
CA MET A 368 -13.99 7.99 33.80
C MET A 368 -14.81 8.83 32.82
N CYS A 369 -15.35 8.19 31.79
CA CYS A 369 -16.30 8.82 30.88
C CYS A 369 -17.66 8.11 30.92
N ASN A 370 -18.74 8.88 31.07
CA ASN A 370 -20.11 8.36 31.10
C ASN A 370 -20.78 8.32 29.72
N GLU A 371 -20.12 8.83 28.66
CA GLU A 371 -20.62 8.77 27.28
C GLU A 371 -20.31 7.41 26.62
N LEU A 372 -21.24 6.91 25.79
CA LEU A 372 -21.02 5.71 24.99
C LEU A 372 -20.01 5.98 23.87
N TYR A 373 -19.12 5.01 23.65
CA TYR A 373 -18.00 5.06 22.71
C TYR A 373 -16.98 6.18 22.97
N CYS A 374 -16.93 6.71 24.19
CA CYS A 374 -16.02 7.78 24.56
C CYS A 374 -14.53 7.45 24.31
N ASN A 375 -14.12 6.19 24.55
CA ASN A 375 -12.76 5.70 24.28
C ASN A 375 -11.67 6.55 24.97
N LEU A 376 -11.98 7.03 26.19
CA LEU A 376 -11.16 7.91 27.02
C LEU A 376 -9.79 7.27 27.31
N GLY A 377 -8.71 8.05 27.15
CA GLY A 377 -7.35 7.56 27.33
C GLY A 377 -6.78 6.84 26.10
N SER A 378 -7.22 7.21 24.89
CA SER A 378 -6.62 6.71 23.64
C SER A 378 -5.29 7.38 23.30
N SER A 379 -5.12 8.62 23.75
CA SER A 379 -3.88 9.39 23.70
C SER A 379 -3.78 10.23 24.98
N LEU A 380 -2.56 10.51 25.41
CA LEU A 380 -2.24 11.25 26.62
C LEU A 380 -1.08 12.21 26.32
N LEU A 381 -1.02 13.33 27.01
CA LEU A 381 0.11 14.27 26.97
C LEU A 381 0.19 15.01 28.30
N ALA A 382 1.41 15.16 28.82
CA ALA A 382 1.75 16.12 29.87
C ALA A 382 2.20 17.43 29.23
N ALA A 383 1.56 18.55 29.57
CA ALA A 383 1.99 19.89 29.17
C ALA A 383 1.34 20.95 30.07
N ASP A 384 2.04 22.03 30.37
CA ASP A 384 1.48 23.26 30.96
C ASP A 384 0.32 23.79 30.10
N VAL A 385 -0.94 23.70 30.55
CA VAL A 385 -2.12 24.14 29.80
C VAL A 385 -2.61 25.49 30.28
N ASP A 386 -2.61 25.78 31.58
CA ASP A 386 -3.15 27.03 32.12
C ASP A 386 -2.14 28.21 32.15
N GLY A 387 -0.84 27.92 32.08
CA GLY A 387 0.27 28.88 32.08
C GLY A 387 0.94 29.08 33.43
N ASP A 388 0.72 28.23 34.44
CA ASP A 388 1.35 28.36 35.77
C ASP A 388 2.79 27.83 35.86
N GLY A 389 3.23 27.06 34.86
CA GLY A 389 4.59 26.52 34.77
C GLY A 389 4.76 25.08 35.24
N LYS A 390 3.69 24.41 35.70
CA LYS A 390 3.64 22.95 35.93
C LYS A 390 2.95 22.25 34.75
N ASN A 391 3.14 20.94 34.62
CA ASN A 391 2.48 20.17 33.56
C ASN A 391 1.09 19.71 33.99
N ASP A 392 0.11 19.84 33.09
CA ASP A 392 -1.26 19.36 33.24
C ASP A 392 -1.49 18.09 32.41
N LEU A 393 -2.55 17.34 32.76
CA LEU A 393 -2.89 16.10 32.07
C LEU A 393 -3.91 16.33 30.95
N LEU A 394 -3.47 16.19 29.69
CA LEU A 394 -4.35 16.14 28.54
C LEU A 394 -4.75 14.70 28.20
N VAL A 395 -6.04 14.49 27.92
CA VAL A 395 -6.61 13.19 27.57
C VAL A 395 -7.40 13.25 26.26
N GLY A 396 -6.96 12.47 25.27
CA GLY A 396 -7.65 12.32 23.99
C GLY A 396 -8.69 11.19 24.00
N SER A 397 -9.86 11.51 23.48
CA SER A 397 -11.05 10.64 23.44
C SER A 397 -11.64 10.61 22.02
N PRO A 398 -10.94 10.05 21.02
CA PRO A 398 -11.24 10.24 19.59
C PRO A 398 -12.57 9.65 19.12
N TYR A 399 -13.16 8.69 19.81
CA TYR A 399 -14.46 8.13 19.45
C TYR A 399 -15.63 8.79 20.21
N ALA A 400 -15.36 9.74 21.10
CA ALA A 400 -16.41 10.42 21.85
C ALA A 400 -17.45 11.08 20.94
N PRO A 401 -18.75 11.02 21.30
CA PRO A 401 -19.82 11.69 20.58
C PRO A 401 -19.50 13.16 20.29
N GLY A 402 -19.07 13.93 21.31
CA GLY A 402 -18.59 15.31 21.11
C GLY A 402 -19.65 16.25 20.51
N GLY A 403 -20.94 15.99 20.77
CA GLY A 403 -22.06 16.69 20.12
C GLY A 403 -22.46 16.14 18.74
N GLY A 404 -21.97 14.95 18.36
CA GLY A 404 -22.34 14.23 17.14
C GLY A 404 -21.99 12.74 17.24
N LYS A 405 -21.42 12.17 16.17
CA LYS A 405 -21.03 10.75 16.11
C LYS A 405 -19.53 10.62 15.95
N GLN A 406 -18.82 10.09 16.96
CA GLN A 406 -17.37 9.93 16.94
C GLN A 406 -16.61 11.17 16.42
N ARG A 407 -17.00 12.35 16.90
CA ARG A 407 -16.26 13.58 16.59
C ARG A 407 -14.91 13.56 17.29
N GLY A 408 -14.89 13.00 18.49
CA GLY A 408 -13.77 13.04 19.41
C GLY A 408 -13.76 14.30 20.26
N CYS A 409 -13.07 14.24 21.38
CA CYS A 409 -12.75 15.39 22.21
C CYS A 409 -11.36 15.25 22.83
N VAL A 410 -10.82 16.38 23.27
CA VAL A 410 -9.65 16.45 24.14
C VAL A 410 -10.04 17.27 25.35
N ALA A 411 -9.69 16.77 26.53
CA ALA A 411 -9.90 17.42 27.81
C ALA A 411 -8.56 17.59 28.52
N SER A 412 -8.44 18.64 29.33
CA SER A 412 -7.33 18.86 30.25
C SER A 412 -7.83 18.85 31.68
N PHE A 413 -7.05 18.24 32.57
CA PHE A 413 -7.21 18.32 34.02
C PHE A 413 -5.95 18.96 34.57
N TYR A 414 -6.08 20.10 35.24
CA TYR A 414 -4.92 20.83 35.75
C TYR A 414 -4.25 20.08 36.90
N SER A 415 -2.94 20.23 37.03
CA SER A 415 -2.18 19.88 38.24
C SER A 415 -2.74 20.62 39.47
N SER A 416 -2.61 20.06 40.67
CA SER A 416 -3.06 20.76 41.89
C SER A 416 -2.39 20.26 43.16
N PHE A 417 -1.80 21.17 43.93
CA PHE A 417 -1.10 20.86 45.17
C PHE A 417 -1.96 20.13 46.21
N ASN A 418 -1.42 19.03 46.74
CA ASN A 418 -2.04 18.23 47.80
C ASN A 418 -3.45 17.73 47.43
N ARG A 419 -3.60 17.30 46.16
CA ARG A 419 -4.75 16.56 45.64
C ARG A 419 -4.97 15.28 46.46
N SER A 420 -6.23 14.85 46.62
CA SER A 420 -6.54 13.67 47.44
C SER A 420 -6.02 12.37 46.81
N ASP A 421 -5.21 11.62 47.57
CA ASP A 421 -4.65 10.28 47.26
C ASP A 421 -5.66 9.22 46.79
N GLU A 422 -6.97 9.45 46.98
CA GLU A 422 -8.06 8.59 46.51
C GLU A 422 -9.10 9.46 45.78
N GLY A 423 -9.40 9.14 44.51
CA GLY A 423 -10.35 9.94 43.73
C GLY A 423 -10.92 9.26 42.48
N THR A 424 -12.16 9.62 42.13
CA THR A 424 -12.73 9.37 40.80
C THR A 424 -13.10 10.71 40.19
N LEU A 425 -12.54 11.02 39.02
CA LEU A 425 -12.88 12.20 38.22
C LEU A 425 -13.73 11.77 37.03
N LEU A 426 -14.66 12.62 36.59
CA LEU A 426 -15.41 12.42 35.36
C LEU A 426 -14.89 13.36 34.26
N LEU A 427 -15.11 13.00 33.00
CA LEU A 427 -14.83 13.87 31.85
C LEU A 427 -15.63 15.21 31.88
N SER A 428 -16.67 15.31 32.70
CA SER A 428 -17.40 16.56 32.98
C SER A 428 -16.63 17.53 33.88
N ASP A 429 -15.61 17.03 34.59
CA ASP A 429 -14.92 17.73 35.68
C ASP A 429 -13.56 18.27 35.22
N ALA A 430 -13.32 18.23 33.90
CA ALA A 430 -12.13 18.76 33.24
C ALA A 430 -12.17 20.28 33.12
N ASP A 431 -11.08 20.94 33.52
CA ASP A 431 -10.95 22.40 33.55
C ASP A 431 -11.03 23.05 32.16
N TRP A 432 -10.56 22.32 31.13
CA TRP A 432 -10.66 22.73 29.72
C TRP A 432 -11.08 21.56 28.83
N ILE A 433 -12.00 21.78 27.88
CA ILE A 433 -12.46 20.73 26.97
C ILE A 433 -12.84 21.28 25.58
N VAL A 434 -12.28 20.66 24.53
CA VAL A 434 -12.56 20.94 23.11
C VAL A 434 -13.08 19.69 22.41
N ARG A 435 -13.96 19.90 21.41
CA ARG A 435 -14.69 18.83 20.70
C ARG A 435 -14.47 18.95 19.20
N GLY A 436 -14.32 17.82 18.51
CA GLY A 436 -14.13 17.78 17.06
C GLY A 436 -15.32 18.37 16.30
N GLU A 437 -15.07 18.99 15.14
CA GLU A 437 -16.10 19.68 14.37
C GLU A 437 -17.02 18.74 13.58
N ARG A 438 -16.53 17.56 13.17
CA ARG A 438 -17.19 16.67 12.21
C ARG A 438 -17.35 15.25 12.73
N ASP A 439 -18.47 14.63 12.39
CA ASP A 439 -18.73 13.21 12.67
C ASP A 439 -17.65 12.31 12.02
N TYR A 440 -17.20 11.31 12.78
CA TYR A 440 -16.14 10.36 12.42
C TYR A 440 -14.78 10.99 12.07
N SER A 441 -14.48 12.18 12.59
CA SER A 441 -13.19 12.85 12.35
C SER A 441 -12.05 12.41 13.29
N TRP A 442 -12.40 11.76 14.40
CA TRP A 442 -11.46 11.22 15.39
C TRP A 442 -10.47 12.27 15.95
N PHE A 443 -10.99 13.45 16.29
CA PHE A 443 -10.24 14.52 16.93
C PHE A 443 -9.70 14.09 18.31
N GLY A 444 -8.41 14.30 18.56
CA GLY A 444 -7.72 13.77 19.74
C GLY A 444 -7.09 12.39 19.53
N SER A 445 -6.85 11.97 18.27
CA SER A 445 -6.09 10.73 18.01
C SER A 445 -4.59 10.88 18.34
N SER A 446 -4.05 12.09 18.21
CA SER A 446 -2.66 12.45 18.53
C SER A 446 -2.63 13.84 19.16
N LEU A 447 -1.63 14.08 20.02
CA LEU A 447 -1.46 15.29 20.82
C LEU A 447 0.02 15.69 20.80
N ALA A 448 0.32 16.98 20.75
CA ALA A 448 1.64 17.55 21.04
C ALA A 448 1.49 18.98 21.58
N SER A 449 2.55 19.54 22.18
CA SER A 449 2.58 20.88 22.75
C SER A 449 3.82 21.65 22.28
N ILE A 450 3.67 22.95 22.01
CA ILE A 450 4.76 23.79 21.51
C ILE A 450 4.69 25.18 22.15
N GLN A 451 5.78 25.62 22.77
CA GLN A 451 5.87 26.93 23.43
C GLN A 451 5.98 28.05 22.40
N VAL A 452 5.11 29.06 22.47
CA VAL A 452 5.09 30.22 21.56
C VAL A 452 4.96 31.51 22.38
N GLN A 453 6.01 32.33 22.40
CA GLN A 453 6.07 33.58 23.18
C GLN A 453 5.64 33.41 24.66
N ASN A 454 6.22 32.39 25.33
CA ASN A 454 5.91 31.98 26.71
C ASN A 454 4.43 31.61 26.92
N LYS A 455 3.81 30.95 25.94
CA LYS A 455 2.49 30.30 26.05
C LYS A 455 2.51 28.95 25.38
N THR A 456 1.94 27.94 26.03
CA THR A 456 1.74 26.64 25.41
C THR A 456 0.68 26.72 24.33
N MET A 457 1.04 26.36 23.10
CA MET A 457 0.10 26.00 22.05
C MET A 457 -0.08 24.49 22.04
N LEU A 458 -1.33 24.03 22.01
CA LEU A 458 -1.68 22.62 21.86
C LEU A 458 -1.93 22.28 20.39
N LEU A 459 -1.33 21.19 19.92
CA LEU A 459 -1.51 20.61 18.59
C LEU A 459 -2.33 19.33 18.71
N ILE A 460 -3.50 19.28 18.06
CA ILE A 460 -4.43 18.16 18.16
C ILE A 460 -4.72 17.57 16.79
N GLY A 461 -4.46 16.27 16.62
CA GLY A 461 -4.69 15.53 15.38
C GLY A 461 -6.09 14.92 15.25
N SER A 462 -6.60 14.94 14.02
CA SER A 462 -7.91 14.43 13.61
C SER A 462 -7.79 13.68 12.27
N PRO A 463 -7.11 12.52 12.23
CA PRO A 463 -6.69 11.86 10.99
C PRO A 463 -7.85 11.36 10.11
N SER A 464 -9.03 11.13 10.67
CA SER A 464 -10.22 10.73 9.89
C SER A 464 -11.08 11.92 9.41
N TRP A 465 -10.64 13.16 9.65
CA TRP A 465 -11.34 14.37 9.19
C TRP A 465 -11.56 14.38 7.67
N LYS A 466 -12.72 14.89 7.25
CA LYS A 466 -13.22 14.82 5.88
C LYS A 466 -13.37 16.21 5.27
N SER A 467 -12.86 16.37 4.05
CA SER A 467 -12.96 17.62 3.29
C SER A 467 -14.21 17.59 2.41
N CYS A 468 -15.14 18.50 2.67
CA CYS A 468 -16.45 18.57 2.01
C CYS A 468 -16.83 20.04 1.78
N LYS A 469 -17.30 20.38 0.56
CA LYS A 469 -17.87 21.72 0.26
C LYS A 469 -19.29 21.90 0.79
N SER A 470 -20.02 20.82 1.05
CA SER A 470 -21.41 20.85 1.53
C SER A 470 -21.50 20.66 3.05
N LEU A 471 -22.46 21.34 3.68
CA LEU A 471 -22.63 21.38 5.15
C LEU A 471 -22.84 19.99 5.79
N GLY A 472 -23.39 19.03 5.03
CA GLY A 472 -23.71 17.67 5.50
C GLY A 472 -22.70 16.57 5.13
N CYS A 473 -21.61 16.88 4.40
CA CYS A 473 -20.59 15.89 4.00
C CYS A 473 -21.10 14.59 3.32
N TYR A 474 -22.27 14.63 2.66
CA TYR A 474 -22.77 13.50 1.88
C TYR A 474 -21.77 13.09 0.77
N LEU A 475 -21.81 11.81 0.37
CA LEU A 475 -20.97 11.28 -0.70
C LEU A 475 -21.22 12.02 -2.01
N SER A 476 -20.25 12.82 -2.41
CA SER A 476 -20.23 13.61 -3.64
C SER A 476 -18.83 13.52 -4.26
N GLN A 477 -18.69 13.78 -5.55
CA GLN A 477 -17.37 13.71 -6.22
C GLN A 477 -16.34 14.71 -5.66
N ASP A 478 -16.79 15.75 -4.97
CA ASP A 478 -15.95 16.74 -4.29
C ASP A 478 -15.55 16.35 -2.84
N THR A 479 -16.07 15.25 -2.29
CA THR A 479 -15.91 14.90 -0.87
C THR A 479 -14.74 13.93 -0.64
N LYS A 480 -13.60 14.43 -0.17
CA LYS A 480 -12.45 13.59 0.24
C LYS A 480 -12.61 13.05 1.67
N GLN A 481 -12.48 11.74 1.83
CA GLN A 481 -12.57 10.99 3.09
C GLN A 481 -11.21 10.93 3.80
N ALA A 482 -11.20 10.91 5.14
CA ALA A 482 -10.00 10.66 5.97
C ALA A 482 -8.71 11.33 5.47
N VAL A 483 -8.85 12.57 5.03
CA VAL A 483 -7.76 13.44 4.58
C VAL A 483 -6.86 13.78 5.75
N GLY A 484 -7.48 13.94 6.92
CA GLY A 484 -6.83 14.33 8.15
C GLY A 484 -6.67 15.84 8.30
N ARG A 485 -6.60 16.28 9.56
CA ARG A 485 -6.48 17.68 9.95
C ARG A 485 -5.81 17.80 11.31
N VAL A 486 -5.01 18.84 11.49
CA VAL A 486 -4.37 19.25 12.75
C VAL A 486 -4.91 20.62 13.14
N TYR A 487 -5.15 20.81 14.43
CA TYR A 487 -5.67 22.05 15.00
C TYR A 487 -4.67 22.61 16.02
N GLY A 488 -4.38 23.92 15.93
CA GLY A 488 -3.62 24.63 16.96
C GLY A 488 -4.57 25.38 17.91
N TYR A 489 -4.37 25.26 19.22
CA TYR A 489 -5.14 25.98 20.25
C TYR A 489 -4.22 26.71 21.22
N PHE A 490 -4.65 27.87 21.70
CA PHE A 490 -4.08 28.53 22.88
C PHE A 490 -5.13 28.47 24.01
N PRO A 491 -4.96 27.60 25.02
CA PRO A 491 -5.84 27.58 26.18
C PRO A 491 -5.86 28.94 26.92
N PRO A 492 -6.90 29.23 27.72
CA PRO A 492 -8.15 28.47 27.86
C PRO A 492 -9.13 28.66 26.67
N SER A 493 -8.72 29.27 25.54
CA SER A 493 -9.60 29.42 24.38
C SER A 493 -10.01 28.06 23.82
N THR A 494 -11.31 27.87 23.59
CA THR A 494 -11.88 26.71 22.90
C THR A 494 -12.04 26.93 21.38
N GLN A 495 -11.66 28.11 20.88
CA GLN A 495 -11.55 28.40 19.46
C GLN A 495 -10.12 28.09 18.97
N SER A 496 -10.00 27.36 17.86
CA SER A 496 -8.71 27.07 17.23
C SER A 496 -8.06 28.32 16.66
N TRP A 497 -6.75 28.46 16.88
CA TRP A 497 -5.91 29.53 16.36
C TRP A 497 -5.60 29.32 14.87
N PHE A 498 -5.28 28.07 14.49
CA PHE A 498 -5.16 27.66 13.10
C PHE A 498 -5.69 26.24 12.89
N THR A 499 -5.87 25.87 11.62
CA THR A 499 -6.06 24.47 11.22
C THR A 499 -5.25 24.15 9.97
N LEU A 500 -4.53 23.03 9.98
CA LEU A 500 -3.83 22.48 8.82
C LEU A 500 -4.58 21.23 8.34
N SER A 501 -5.06 21.21 7.10
CA SER A 501 -5.68 20.01 6.50
C SER A 501 -4.67 19.35 5.55
N GLY A 502 -4.72 18.02 5.46
CA GLY A 502 -4.11 17.32 4.33
C GLY A 502 -4.82 17.64 3.01
N ASP A 503 -4.31 17.11 1.90
CA ASP A 503 -4.86 17.27 0.57
C ASP A 503 -5.24 15.96 -0.14
N GLU A 504 -4.60 14.82 0.19
CA GLU A 504 -4.92 13.52 -0.41
C GLU A 504 -6.13 12.81 0.24
N ASP A 505 -6.92 12.11 -0.57
CA ASP A 505 -8.01 11.24 -0.10
C ASP A 505 -7.42 10.04 0.67
N MET A 506 -7.95 9.75 1.86
CA MET A 506 -7.41 8.73 2.79
C MET A 506 -5.97 8.97 3.28
N GLY A 507 -5.38 10.16 3.11
CA GLY A 507 -4.00 10.46 3.49
C GLY A 507 -3.70 10.42 5.00
N LYS A 508 -4.71 10.61 5.86
CA LYS A 508 -4.62 10.62 7.33
C LYS A 508 -3.59 11.59 7.92
N PHE A 509 -3.52 12.81 7.38
CA PHE A 509 -2.71 13.89 7.93
C PHE A 509 -3.05 14.18 9.42
N GLY A 510 -2.04 14.20 10.29
CA GLY A 510 -2.25 14.31 11.74
C GLY A 510 -2.46 12.97 12.44
N SER A 511 -2.04 11.85 11.84
CA SER A 511 -2.00 10.56 12.55
C SER A 511 -0.99 10.57 13.70
N SER A 512 0.14 11.23 13.52
CA SER A 512 1.19 11.43 14.53
C SER A 512 1.68 12.88 14.49
N LEU A 513 2.19 13.34 15.63
CA LEU A 513 2.64 14.71 15.89
C LEU A 513 3.90 14.67 16.75
N ALA A 514 4.88 15.51 16.42
CA ALA A 514 6.06 15.77 17.26
C ALA A 514 6.43 17.25 17.23
N THR A 515 7.08 17.72 18.28
CA THR A 515 7.45 19.13 18.52
C THR A 515 8.88 19.19 19.05
N GLY A 516 9.69 20.15 18.59
CA GLY A 516 11.12 20.20 18.92
C GLY A 516 11.86 21.40 18.34
N PHE A 517 13.19 21.39 18.42
CA PHE A 517 14.09 22.49 18.09
C PHE A 517 15.26 22.03 17.20
N LEU A 518 15.33 22.54 15.98
CA LEU A 518 16.24 22.08 14.91
C LEU A 518 17.05 23.23 14.31
N LEU A 519 18.14 22.91 13.61
CA LEU A 519 18.83 23.84 12.73
C LEU A 519 18.33 23.64 11.29
N VAL A 520 17.52 24.57 10.80
CA VAL A 520 16.96 24.53 9.44
C VAL A 520 17.64 25.60 8.60
N GLU A 521 18.41 25.16 7.60
CA GLU A 521 19.24 26.02 6.74
C GLU A 521 20.24 26.90 7.52
N GLY A 522 20.81 26.35 8.60
CA GLY A 522 21.73 27.06 9.48
C GLY A 522 21.06 28.02 10.49
N ILE A 523 19.73 28.11 10.48
CA ILE A 523 18.95 28.95 11.39
C ILE A 523 18.28 28.07 12.44
N PRO A 524 18.48 28.31 13.76
CA PRO A 524 17.78 27.57 14.80
C PRO A 524 16.28 27.91 14.77
N ARG A 525 15.43 26.89 14.74
CA ARG A 525 13.97 27.01 14.67
C ARG A 525 13.31 25.96 15.54
N GLN A 526 12.33 26.42 16.30
CA GLN A 526 11.32 25.53 16.86
C GLN A 526 10.37 25.08 15.74
N VAL A 527 10.06 23.79 15.71
CA VAL A 527 9.29 23.15 14.63
C VAL A 527 8.26 22.17 15.20
N PHE A 528 7.32 21.78 14.35
CA PHE A 528 6.53 20.57 14.57
C PHE A 528 6.44 19.73 13.30
N VAL A 529 6.39 18.41 13.45
CA VAL A 529 6.29 17.43 12.37
C VAL A 529 4.92 16.76 12.44
N VAL A 530 4.27 16.62 11.29
CA VAL A 530 2.95 15.98 11.14
C VAL A 530 3.07 14.76 10.24
N GLY A 531 2.68 13.58 10.74
CA GLY A 531 2.60 12.34 9.97
C GLY A 531 1.33 12.21 9.14
N ALA A 532 1.47 11.71 7.91
CA ALA A 532 0.40 11.36 6.97
C ALA A 532 0.68 9.96 6.36
N PRO A 533 0.60 8.89 7.16
CA PRO A 533 1.17 7.58 6.80
C PRO A 533 0.43 6.81 5.71
N THR A 534 -0.77 7.22 5.29
CA THR A 534 -1.47 6.61 4.15
C THR A 534 -1.50 7.51 2.92
N GLN A 535 -0.78 8.64 2.94
CA GLN A 535 -0.55 9.47 1.77
C GLN A 535 0.26 8.73 0.69
N GLY A 536 0.03 9.06 -0.58
CA GLY A 536 0.79 8.57 -1.72
C GLY A 536 2.09 9.35 -1.90
N SER A 537 3.13 8.66 -2.37
CA SER A 537 4.40 9.26 -2.78
C SER A 537 4.56 9.14 -4.30
N THR A 538 5.33 10.03 -4.93
CA THR A 538 5.70 9.91 -6.35
C THR A 538 7.12 9.38 -6.46
N SER A 539 7.23 8.11 -6.84
CA SER A 539 8.51 7.53 -7.27
C SER A 539 8.93 8.18 -8.59
N ARG A 540 10.24 8.42 -8.73
CA ARG A 540 10.88 8.70 -10.03
C ARG A 540 12.10 7.81 -10.17
N VAL A 541 12.23 7.16 -11.32
CA VAL A 541 13.39 6.34 -11.71
C VAL A 541 13.86 6.85 -13.06
N VAL A 542 15.00 7.55 -13.07
CA VAL A 542 15.49 8.32 -14.23
C VAL A 542 14.41 9.30 -14.74
N PHE A 543 13.81 9.07 -15.91
CA PHE A 543 12.73 9.88 -16.50
C PHE A 543 11.32 9.32 -16.24
N ILE A 544 11.18 8.11 -15.68
CA ILE A 544 9.90 7.45 -15.43
C ILE A 544 9.37 7.88 -14.06
N SER A 545 8.11 8.30 -13.98
CA SER A 545 7.43 8.62 -12.71
C SER A 545 6.29 7.64 -12.44
N SER A 546 6.20 7.11 -11.22
CA SER A 546 5.17 6.13 -10.80
C SER A 546 4.62 6.47 -9.40
N VAL A 547 3.35 6.13 -9.13
CA VAL A 547 2.75 6.40 -7.81
C VAL A 547 3.02 5.24 -6.85
N LEU A 548 3.49 5.59 -5.65
CA LEU A 548 3.64 4.71 -4.50
C LEU A 548 2.46 4.92 -3.55
N HIS A 549 1.37 4.17 -3.75
CA HIS A 549 0.19 4.23 -2.89
C HIS A 549 0.51 3.86 -1.44
N GLN A 550 -0.01 4.64 -0.49
CA GLN A 550 0.20 4.48 0.96
C GLN A 550 1.68 4.33 1.37
N ALA A 551 2.59 4.96 0.64
CA ALA A 551 3.98 5.04 1.05
C ALA A 551 4.15 5.86 2.34
N GLY A 552 3.27 6.84 2.55
CA GLY A 552 3.30 7.73 3.69
C GLY A 552 4.23 8.93 3.49
N ALA A 553 3.93 10.00 4.21
CA ALA A 553 4.71 11.23 4.22
C ALA A 553 4.75 11.84 5.63
N ALA A 554 5.73 12.71 5.87
CA ALA A 554 5.80 13.59 7.03
C ALA A 554 6.09 15.02 6.57
N LEU A 555 5.38 15.99 7.15
CA LEU A 555 5.51 17.41 6.83
C LEU A 555 5.99 18.17 8.06
N MET A 556 7.09 18.90 7.92
CA MET A 556 7.66 19.73 8.98
C MET A 556 7.27 21.19 8.78
N TYR A 557 6.80 21.81 9.86
CA TYR A 557 6.33 23.18 9.91
C TYR A 557 7.15 24.02 10.88
N GLY A 558 7.40 25.28 10.50
CA GLY A 558 7.81 26.33 11.43
C GLY A 558 6.59 27.17 11.85
N LEU A 559 6.73 27.91 12.95
CA LEU A 559 5.75 28.90 13.39
C LEU A 559 6.29 30.33 13.18
N THR A 560 5.41 31.27 12.84
CA THR A 560 5.71 32.71 12.93
C THR A 560 5.69 33.15 14.39
N GLU A 561 6.17 34.37 14.68
CA GLU A 561 6.03 35.01 16.00
C GLU A 561 4.58 35.04 16.51
N ARG A 562 3.59 35.03 15.59
CA ARG A 562 2.15 35.00 15.91
C ARG A 562 1.57 33.58 16.00
N GLY A 563 2.39 32.54 15.99
CA GLY A 563 1.94 31.15 16.00
C GLY A 563 1.22 30.71 14.71
N GLU A 564 1.47 31.36 13.57
CA GLU A 564 0.93 30.92 12.28
C GLU A 564 1.89 29.91 11.63
N PRO A 565 1.43 28.74 11.17
CA PRO A 565 2.30 27.70 10.64
C PRO A 565 2.65 27.91 9.17
N TYR A 566 3.88 27.59 8.79
CA TYR A 566 4.35 27.51 7.40
C TYR A 566 5.17 26.24 7.18
N VAL A 567 5.04 25.62 6.01
CA VAL A 567 5.81 24.42 5.65
C VAL A 567 7.29 24.79 5.52
N LEU A 568 8.15 24.08 6.23
CA LEU A 568 9.60 24.12 6.06
C LEU A 568 10.05 23.03 5.08
N SER A 569 9.73 21.78 5.39
CA SER A 569 10.30 20.61 4.73
C SER A 569 9.29 19.46 4.60
N THR A 570 9.45 18.60 3.59
CA THR A 570 8.63 17.40 3.41
C THR A 570 9.49 16.15 3.18
N PHE A 571 9.01 15.03 3.73
CA PHE A 571 9.68 13.73 3.74
C PHE A 571 8.69 12.66 3.25
N ASN A 572 9.11 11.75 2.38
CA ASN A 572 8.22 10.83 1.66
C ASN A 572 8.78 9.40 1.66
N GLY A 573 7.89 8.42 1.83
CA GLY A 573 8.25 6.99 1.78
C GLY A 573 8.59 6.51 0.37
N ASP A 574 9.51 5.53 0.29
CA ASP A 574 10.09 4.98 -0.94
C ASP A 574 9.57 3.57 -1.32
N ARG A 575 8.59 3.05 -0.57
CA ARG A 575 7.90 1.79 -0.86
C ARG A 575 6.40 1.93 -0.69
N ARG A 576 5.62 1.27 -1.54
CA ARG A 576 4.16 1.16 -1.39
C ARG A 576 3.80 0.55 -0.03
N PHE A 577 2.68 0.98 0.54
CA PHE A 577 2.12 0.51 1.82
C PHE A 577 3.02 0.64 3.07
N SER A 578 4.22 1.22 2.94
CA SER A 578 5.25 1.21 3.98
C SER A 578 5.00 2.12 5.19
N ARG A 579 3.98 2.98 5.10
CA ARG A 579 3.51 3.89 6.16
C ARG A 579 4.59 4.76 6.78
N PHE A 580 5.47 5.32 5.94
CA PHE A 580 6.44 6.31 6.34
C PHE A 580 5.76 7.52 7.04
N GLY A 581 6.28 7.95 8.18
CA GLY A 581 5.60 8.93 9.03
C GLY A 581 4.39 8.34 9.76
N GLY A 582 4.40 7.03 10.04
CA GLY A 582 3.45 6.38 10.94
C GLY A 582 3.48 7.03 12.30
N ASP A 583 4.66 7.01 12.89
CA ASP A 583 5.02 7.65 14.14
C ASP A 583 6.21 8.59 13.87
N VAL A 584 6.22 9.73 14.55
CA VAL A 584 7.29 10.73 14.45
C VAL A 584 7.63 11.19 15.86
N HIS A 585 8.92 11.38 16.12
CA HIS A 585 9.43 11.93 17.38
C HIS A 585 10.55 12.93 17.09
N LEU A 586 10.72 13.88 18.00
CA LEU A 586 11.82 14.84 18.04
C LEU A 586 12.44 14.71 19.43
N HIS A 587 13.74 14.43 19.51
CA HIS A 587 14.48 14.32 20.75
C HIS A 587 15.98 14.45 20.48
N ASP A 588 16.72 15.20 21.29
CA ASP A 588 18.18 15.24 21.23
C ASP A 588 18.76 13.86 21.62
N LEU A 589 19.28 13.13 20.63
CA LEU A 589 19.86 11.79 20.81
C LEU A 589 21.38 11.84 21.04
N ASN A 590 21.98 13.03 21.12
CA ASN A 590 23.44 13.18 21.12
C ASN A 590 23.98 14.25 22.10
N ASN A 591 23.09 14.98 22.76
CA ASN A 591 23.33 16.06 23.72
C ASN A 591 24.08 17.27 23.11
N ASP A 592 23.73 17.66 21.87
CA ASP A 592 24.23 18.90 21.21
C ASP A 592 23.28 20.10 21.34
N GLY A 593 22.08 19.92 21.89
CA GLY A 593 21.05 20.95 22.07
C GLY A 593 20.10 21.10 20.87
N LEU A 594 20.15 20.20 19.90
CA LEU A 594 19.21 20.12 18.78
C LEU A 594 18.56 18.73 18.73
N ASP A 595 17.27 18.68 18.45
CA ASP A 595 16.56 17.41 18.34
C ASP A 595 16.99 16.62 17.08
N GLU A 596 17.10 15.30 17.20
CA GLU A 596 17.14 14.40 16.05
C GLU A 596 15.69 14.09 15.60
N ILE A 597 15.42 14.06 14.29
CA ILE A 597 14.10 13.69 13.77
C ILE A 597 14.02 12.17 13.59
N ILE A 598 13.17 11.52 14.38
CA ILE A 598 12.91 10.08 14.31
C ILE A 598 11.62 9.86 13.53
N MET A 599 11.65 9.06 12.47
CA MET A 599 10.47 8.70 11.67
C MET A 599 10.36 7.20 11.47
N THR A 600 9.17 6.63 11.68
CA THR A 600 8.91 5.21 11.47
C THR A 600 8.34 4.93 10.07
N SER A 601 8.59 3.71 9.58
CA SER A 601 7.98 3.12 8.39
C SER A 601 7.69 1.64 8.71
N PRO A 602 6.61 1.36 9.45
CA PRO A 602 6.41 0.10 10.16
C PRO A 602 6.02 -1.09 9.25
N LEU A 603 5.64 -0.85 7.99
CA LEU A 603 5.24 -1.89 7.04
C LEU A 603 6.11 -1.89 5.77
N ARG A 604 7.36 -1.44 5.87
CA ARG A 604 8.26 -1.44 4.72
C ARG A 604 8.74 -2.87 4.44
N SER A 605 8.67 -3.33 3.18
CA SER A 605 9.36 -4.56 2.76
C SER A 605 10.87 -4.34 2.67
N LYS A 606 11.66 -5.42 2.73
CA LYS A 606 13.06 -5.38 2.24
C LYS A 606 13.07 -5.21 0.73
N ASP A 607 12.40 -6.12 0.05
CA ASP A 607 12.75 -6.48 -1.31
C ASP A 607 12.16 -5.59 -2.40
N VAL A 608 12.90 -5.62 -3.51
CA VAL A 608 12.46 -5.18 -4.84
C VAL A 608 11.11 -5.81 -5.22
N VAL A 609 11.04 -7.15 -5.17
CA VAL A 609 9.98 -7.97 -5.76
C VAL A 609 9.47 -8.98 -4.71
N PRO A 610 8.16 -9.29 -4.59
CA PRO A 610 7.62 -10.08 -3.47
C PRO A 610 7.82 -11.60 -3.63
N VAL A 611 8.29 -12.03 -4.80
CA VAL A 611 8.30 -13.44 -5.23
C VAL A 611 9.35 -14.29 -4.50
N PHE A 612 10.37 -13.67 -3.89
CA PHE A 612 11.49 -14.36 -3.25
C PHE A 612 11.72 -13.90 -1.82
N ASP A 613 11.16 -14.66 -0.87
CA ASP A 613 11.31 -14.54 0.58
C ASP A 613 10.77 -13.22 1.17
N ASP A 614 9.44 -13.16 1.35
CA ASP A 614 8.66 -11.98 1.73
C ASP A 614 8.92 -11.53 3.18
N GLN A 615 10.13 -11.01 3.42
CA GLN A 615 10.55 -10.44 4.69
C GLN A 615 10.14 -8.96 4.73
N GLU A 616 8.96 -8.70 5.30
CA GLU A 616 8.66 -7.41 5.91
C GLU A 616 9.85 -6.98 6.78
N ALA A 617 10.26 -5.71 6.72
CA ALA A 617 11.31 -5.17 7.56
C ALA A 617 11.00 -3.71 7.90
N ALA A 618 10.19 -3.55 8.96
CA ALA A 618 9.89 -2.26 9.56
C ALA A 618 11.17 -1.46 9.80
N ARG A 619 11.14 -0.15 9.53
CA ARG A 619 12.30 0.73 9.66
C ARG A 619 12.05 1.93 10.54
N VAL A 620 13.12 2.38 11.18
CA VAL A 620 13.20 3.65 11.90
C VAL A 620 14.38 4.44 11.33
N TYR A 621 14.09 5.67 10.89
CA TYR A 621 15.03 6.60 10.28
C TYR A 621 15.34 7.73 11.26
N ILE A 622 16.62 8.07 11.44
CA ILE A 622 17.08 9.16 12.31
C ILE A 622 17.78 10.22 11.45
N TYR A 623 17.10 11.34 11.19
CA TYR A 623 17.62 12.51 10.46
C TYR A 623 18.26 13.50 11.45
N SER A 624 19.42 14.07 11.12
CA SER A 624 20.14 14.93 12.07
C SER A 624 19.60 16.35 12.13
N GLY A 625 19.36 16.86 13.33
CA GLY A 625 18.79 18.19 13.54
C GLY A 625 19.64 19.33 13.01
N ASN A 626 20.96 19.12 12.90
CA ASN A 626 21.92 20.14 12.43
C ASN A 626 22.01 20.30 10.90
N GLN A 627 21.40 19.42 10.10
CA GLN A 627 21.54 19.37 8.63
C GLN A 627 20.22 19.44 7.85
N THR A 628 19.16 20.00 8.45
CA THR A 628 17.84 20.03 7.81
C THR A 628 17.73 21.16 6.77
N THR A 629 17.35 20.83 5.53
CA THR A 629 17.10 21.79 4.45
C THR A 629 15.60 22.06 4.29
N SER A 630 15.21 23.21 3.71
CA SER A 630 13.82 23.40 3.28
C SER A 630 13.47 22.53 2.07
N GLY A 631 12.18 22.44 1.74
CA GLY A 631 11.69 21.70 0.58
C GLY A 631 11.59 20.18 0.78
N ASN A 632 11.56 19.42 -0.31
CA ASN A 632 11.37 17.96 -0.26
C ASN A 632 12.72 17.25 -0.08
N VAL A 633 13.16 17.15 1.17
CA VAL A 633 14.43 16.54 1.60
C VAL A 633 14.63 15.18 0.92
N THR A 634 13.63 14.30 1.03
CA THR A 634 13.69 12.93 0.52
C THR A 634 13.77 12.80 -1.01
N ASN A 635 13.58 13.87 -1.79
CA ASN A 635 13.69 13.82 -3.25
C ASN A 635 15.09 14.18 -3.78
N HIS A 636 16.01 14.65 -2.94
CA HIS A 636 17.36 15.05 -3.34
C HIS A 636 18.34 13.87 -3.23
N CYS A 637 18.30 12.98 -4.22
CA CYS A 637 18.95 11.67 -4.16
C CYS A 637 20.32 11.62 -4.84
N SER A 638 21.22 10.81 -4.29
CA SER A 638 22.51 10.49 -4.90
C SER A 638 22.39 9.54 -6.09
N SER A 639 21.36 8.70 -6.08
CA SER A 639 20.96 7.81 -7.17
C SER A 639 19.89 8.44 -8.08
N TRP A 640 19.59 7.79 -9.21
CA TRP A 640 18.48 8.18 -10.08
C TRP A 640 17.09 7.74 -9.56
N SER A 641 16.96 7.43 -8.27
CA SER A 641 15.72 6.94 -7.65
C SER A 641 15.27 7.85 -6.51
N SER A 642 14.12 8.51 -6.65
CA SER A 642 13.51 9.34 -5.60
C SER A 642 12.11 8.85 -5.26
N PRO A 643 11.63 8.95 -4.00
CA PRO A 643 12.37 9.42 -2.84
C PRO A 643 13.40 8.41 -2.31
N CYS A 644 14.37 8.91 -1.55
CA CYS A 644 15.51 8.21 -0.97
C CYS A 644 15.67 8.58 0.52
N PRO A 645 14.78 8.11 1.42
CA PRO A 645 14.86 8.42 2.85
C PRO A 645 16.18 7.98 3.50
N GLU A 646 16.88 6.98 2.95
CA GLU A 646 18.16 6.48 3.47
C GLU A 646 19.35 7.44 3.27
N ASP A 647 19.40 8.19 2.16
CA ASP A 647 20.55 9.04 1.81
C ASP A 647 20.81 10.11 2.89
N TRP A 648 19.72 10.74 3.35
CA TRP A 648 19.68 11.89 4.27
C TRP A 648 19.78 11.51 5.76
N VAL A 649 19.84 10.23 6.07
CA VAL A 649 19.76 9.73 7.45
C VAL A 649 21.14 9.64 8.11
N ARG A 650 21.22 10.00 9.41
CA ARG A 650 22.42 9.85 10.25
C ARG A 650 22.62 8.39 10.68
N LYS A 651 21.55 7.74 11.14
CA LYS A 651 21.48 6.30 11.43
C LYS A 651 20.09 5.71 11.14
N TRP A 652 20.02 4.46 10.70
CA TRP A 652 18.74 3.73 10.67
C TRP A 652 18.82 2.32 11.25
N VAL A 653 17.65 1.84 11.65
CA VAL A 653 17.42 0.50 12.20
C VAL A 653 16.39 -0.21 11.31
N TRP A 654 16.66 -1.46 10.97
CA TRP A 654 15.66 -2.40 10.46
C TRP A 654 15.28 -3.40 11.54
N PHE A 655 14.01 -3.80 11.56
CA PHE A 655 13.54 -4.89 12.38
C PHE A 655 13.25 -6.08 11.47
N LEU A 656 13.91 -7.21 11.73
CA LEU A 656 13.42 -8.49 11.28
C LEU A 656 12.18 -8.84 12.13
N PRO A 657 10.98 -9.03 11.55
CA PRO A 657 9.90 -9.68 12.26
C PRO A 657 10.40 -11.07 12.68
N PHE A 658 10.13 -11.43 13.93
CA PHE A 658 10.67 -12.67 14.49
C PHE A 658 10.23 -13.86 13.66
N VAL A 659 11.21 -14.65 13.20
CA VAL A 659 10.97 -15.95 12.55
C VAL A 659 10.02 -16.75 13.45
N ILE A 660 8.90 -17.21 12.89
CA ILE A 660 7.92 -18.05 13.59
C ILE A 660 8.70 -19.16 14.31
N PRO A 661 8.67 -19.24 15.66
CA PRO A 661 9.51 -20.17 16.40
C PRO A 661 9.18 -21.58 15.93
N LYS A 662 10.14 -22.16 15.20
CA LYS A 662 9.99 -23.41 14.44
C LYS A 662 9.57 -24.49 15.43
N ILE A 663 8.29 -24.85 15.44
CA ILE A 663 7.70 -25.67 16.49
C ILE A 663 8.49 -26.97 16.59
N ILE A 664 9.22 -27.14 17.71
CA ILE A 664 10.04 -28.32 17.98
C ILE A 664 9.07 -29.45 18.35
N THR A 665 8.41 -29.99 17.33
CA THR A 665 7.62 -31.21 17.42
C THR A 665 8.59 -32.38 17.58
N ASN A 666 8.99 -32.65 18.83
CA ASN A 666 9.74 -33.83 19.21
C ASN A 666 9.00 -35.10 18.75
N ARG A 667 9.37 -35.61 17.58
CA ARG A 667 9.03 -36.95 17.08
C ARG A 667 10.31 -37.61 16.57
N PRO A 668 10.58 -38.88 16.95
CA PRO A 668 11.88 -39.51 16.74
C PRO A 668 12.10 -39.93 15.28
N ASN A 669 13.38 -40.08 14.93
CA ASN A 669 13.84 -40.52 13.61
C ASN A 669 13.24 -41.87 13.18
N ASN A 670 12.59 -41.88 12.02
CA ASN A 670 12.50 -42.95 11.00
C ASN A 670 11.67 -42.32 9.84
N MET A 671 11.97 -42.47 8.56
CA MET A 671 12.62 -43.59 7.88
C MET A 671 13.43 -43.14 6.64
N LEU A 672 14.46 -43.92 6.32
CA LEU A 672 15.42 -43.91 5.20
C LEU A 672 15.15 -43.08 3.91
N LEU A 673 16.20 -42.41 3.42
CA LEU A 673 16.29 -41.77 2.11
C LEU A 673 16.75 -42.76 1.01
N LEU A 674 15.97 -42.89 -0.07
CA LEU A 674 16.32 -43.44 -1.40
C LEU A 674 15.36 -42.74 -2.39
N VAL A 675 15.69 -42.37 -3.63
CA VAL A 675 16.38 -43.12 -4.70
C VAL A 675 17.36 -42.22 -5.49
N THR A 676 18.40 -42.81 -6.07
CA THR A 676 19.44 -42.15 -6.88
C THR A 676 19.06 -41.95 -8.35
N LYS A 677 19.74 -40.99 -9.00
CA LYS A 677 19.96 -40.81 -10.46
C LYS A 677 19.55 -41.99 -11.37
N LEU A 678 18.85 -41.67 -12.47
CA LEU A 678 19.23 -42.10 -13.83
C LEU A 678 18.38 -41.37 -14.90
N CYS A 679 19.03 -40.66 -15.83
CA CYS A 679 18.49 -40.48 -17.18
C CYS A 679 18.89 -41.70 -18.03
N PRO A 680 18.16 -42.00 -19.11
CA PRO A 680 18.75 -41.65 -20.39
C PRO A 680 17.79 -41.05 -21.43
N THR A 681 18.41 -40.36 -22.37
CA THR A 681 17.92 -39.80 -23.63
C THR A 681 17.06 -40.74 -24.50
N ILE A 682 16.11 -40.17 -25.25
CA ILE A 682 15.89 -40.39 -26.70
C ILE A 682 15.06 -39.22 -27.27
N ALA A 683 15.26 -38.90 -28.55
CA ALA A 683 14.64 -37.77 -29.27
C ALA A 683 13.78 -38.28 -30.46
N PRO A 684 13.11 -37.43 -31.27
CA PRO A 684 11.75 -37.68 -31.78
C PRO A 684 11.67 -38.42 -33.13
N PRO A 685 10.45 -38.63 -33.64
CA PRO A 685 10.13 -38.12 -34.98
C PRO A 685 8.82 -37.30 -35.07
N TRP A 686 8.63 -36.61 -36.20
CA TRP A 686 7.51 -35.73 -36.55
C TRP A 686 6.52 -36.38 -37.57
N THR A 687 5.41 -35.67 -37.88
CA THR A 687 4.44 -35.88 -38.99
C THR A 687 3.39 -37.02 -38.80
N THR A 688 2.14 -36.97 -39.31
CA THR A 688 1.47 -36.03 -40.26
C THR A 688 -0.07 -35.98 -40.10
N PHE A 689 -0.69 -34.84 -40.46
CA PHE A 689 -2.02 -34.58 -41.08
C PHE A 689 -3.29 -35.46 -40.83
N LEU A 690 -4.35 -34.81 -40.34
CA LEU A 690 -5.70 -34.61 -40.97
C LEU A 690 -6.50 -35.81 -41.57
N GLN A 691 -7.66 -36.19 -40.97
CA GLN A 691 -9.04 -36.00 -41.53
C GLN A 691 -10.22 -36.72 -40.80
N ALA A 692 -11.34 -36.00 -40.65
CA ALA A 692 -12.77 -36.36 -40.85
C ALA A 692 -13.48 -37.63 -40.25
N PHE A 693 -14.50 -37.37 -39.40
CA PHE A 693 -15.91 -37.83 -39.49
C PHE A 693 -16.29 -39.32 -39.80
N LEU A 694 -16.91 -40.06 -38.85
CA LEU A 694 -18.35 -40.50 -38.84
C LEU A 694 -18.72 -41.71 -37.92
N SER A 695 -19.98 -41.67 -37.46
CA SER A 695 -20.89 -42.78 -37.07
C SER A 695 -20.46 -43.95 -36.15
N SER A 696 -21.01 -43.89 -34.92
CA SER A 696 -21.61 -44.98 -34.11
C SER A 696 -21.80 -46.40 -34.70
N THR A 697 -21.54 -47.44 -33.87
CA THR A 697 -22.56 -48.44 -33.45
C THR A 697 -22.11 -49.32 -32.25
N ILE A 698 -23.08 -50.06 -31.68
CA ILE A 698 -23.12 -50.84 -30.42
C ILE A 698 -23.87 -52.18 -30.75
N PRO A 699 -23.92 -53.31 -29.96
CA PRO A 699 -23.25 -53.73 -28.71
C PRO A 699 -22.54 -55.13 -28.78
N ARG A 700 -21.99 -55.62 -27.64
CA ARG A 700 -22.45 -56.88 -26.99
C ARG A 700 -21.87 -57.10 -25.57
N SER A 701 -22.74 -57.48 -24.64
CA SER A 701 -22.48 -57.90 -23.23
C SER A 701 -22.70 -59.43 -23.08
N PRO A 702 -22.50 -60.14 -21.93
CA PRO A 702 -23.35 -59.96 -20.71
C PRO A 702 -22.86 -60.46 -19.30
N LEU A 703 -23.68 -60.15 -18.27
CA LEU A 703 -24.11 -61.03 -17.13
C LEU A 703 -23.23 -61.35 -15.89
N LYS A 704 -23.52 -60.66 -14.75
CA LYS A 704 -24.11 -61.17 -13.45
C LYS A 704 -23.79 -60.19 -12.29
N LEU A 705 -24.76 -59.47 -11.68
CA LEU A 705 -25.78 -59.86 -10.67
C LEU A 705 -25.20 -60.02 -9.23
N ILE A 706 -25.44 -59.11 -8.25
CA ILE A 706 -26.67 -58.77 -7.47
C ILE A 706 -26.88 -59.71 -6.26
N PRO A 707 -27.51 -59.30 -5.12
CA PRO A 707 -28.23 -58.05 -4.78
C PRO A 707 -27.43 -57.14 -3.80
N THR A 708 -27.93 -56.12 -3.08
CA THR A 708 -29.28 -55.55 -2.73
C THR A 708 -29.07 -54.01 -2.46
N ALA A 709 -30.03 -53.08 -2.29
CA ALA A 709 -31.49 -53.12 -2.12
C ALA A 709 -32.21 -51.81 -2.56
N SER A 710 -33.52 -51.78 -2.26
CA SER A 710 -34.61 -50.79 -2.36
C SER A 710 -34.61 -49.70 -1.26
N VAL A 711 -35.29 -48.54 -1.35
CA VAL A 711 -36.72 -48.32 -1.74
C VAL A 711 -36.96 -46.99 -2.49
N THR A 712 -37.89 -47.00 -3.46
CA THR A 712 -38.61 -45.85 -4.05
C THR A 712 -40.09 -46.22 -4.24
N PRO A 713 -41.03 -45.23 -4.24
CA PRO A 713 -41.74 -44.81 -5.47
C PRO A 713 -41.71 -43.28 -5.67
N SER A 714 -41.79 -42.66 -6.86
CA SER A 714 -42.77 -42.72 -7.99
C SER A 714 -44.10 -41.98 -7.69
N SER A 715 -44.89 -41.42 -8.62
CA SER A 715 -44.81 -41.14 -10.09
C SER A 715 -45.86 -40.02 -10.40
N HIS A 716 -46.06 -39.38 -11.56
CA HIS A 716 -45.95 -39.65 -13.02
C HIS A 716 -45.51 -38.35 -13.78
N PHE A 717 -45.13 -38.23 -15.07
CA PHE A 717 -45.30 -38.94 -16.38
C PHE A 717 -46.31 -38.29 -17.37
N ILE A 718 -46.00 -38.35 -18.68
CA ILE A 718 -46.77 -37.91 -19.89
C ILE A 718 -46.72 -36.39 -20.18
N LEU A 719 -46.65 -35.84 -21.41
CA LEU A 719 -45.96 -36.11 -22.71
C LEU A 719 -46.75 -35.40 -23.83
N CYS A 720 -46.11 -34.52 -24.63
CA CYS A 720 -46.53 -34.22 -26.02
C CYS A 720 -45.60 -33.23 -26.75
N CYS A 721 -45.19 -33.60 -27.97
CA CYS A 721 -44.72 -32.73 -29.05
C CYS A 721 -45.09 -33.43 -30.36
N PRO A 722 -45.61 -32.73 -31.38
CA PRO A 722 -44.92 -32.81 -32.69
C PRO A 722 -45.13 -31.61 -33.67
N LEU A 723 -44.05 -31.22 -34.39
CA LEU A 723 -44.03 -30.87 -35.84
C LEU A 723 -44.81 -29.60 -36.32
N LEU A 724 -44.52 -28.90 -37.44
CA LEU A 724 -43.43 -28.94 -38.44
C LEU A 724 -43.35 -27.64 -39.30
N LEU A 725 -42.26 -27.54 -40.08
CA LEU A 725 -42.07 -26.87 -41.39
C LEU A 725 -41.78 -25.35 -41.55
N LEU A 726 -40.59 -25.15 -42.15
CA LEU A 726 -40.09 -24.09 -43.04
C LEU A 726 -41.05 -23.74 -44.21
N PRO A 727 -40.95 -22.56 -44.91
CA PRO A 727 -39.74 -22.19 -45.66
C PRO A 727 -39.34 -20.69 -45.77
N SER A 728 -38.26 -20.45 -46.51
CA SER A 728 -37.53 -19.20 -46.72
C SER A 728 -38.17 -18.25 -47.77
N ILE A 729 -37.86 -16.94 -47.72
CA ILE A 729 -37.36 -16.09 -48.83
C ILE A 729 -37.25 -14.60 -48.39
N VAL A 730 -36.39 -13.83 -49.06
CA VAL A 730 -36.00 -12.43 -48.77
C VAL A 730 -36.89 -11.41 -49.50
N PRO A 731 -37.02 -10.17 -49.01
CA PRO A 731 -37.05 -9.02 -49.93
C PRO A 731 -36.06 -7.88 -49.59
N ASN A 732 -35.67 -7.16 -50.64
CA ASN A 732 -34.65 -6.10 -50.65
C ASN A 732 -35.01 -4.81 -49.89
N ILE A 733 -33.97 -4.04 -49.51
CA ILE A 733 -34.06 -2.60 -49.20
C ILE A 733 -33.38 -1.81 -50.33
N ARG A 734 -33.95 -0.66 -50.74
CA ARG A 734 -33.40 0.25 -51.75
C ARG A 734 -32.56 1.38 -51.11
N LEU A 735 -31.60 1.91 -51.87
CA LEU A 735 -30.69 3.00 -51.49
C LEU A 735 -31.03 4.32 -52.20
N PHE A 736 -31.19 5.40 -51.42
CA PHE A 736 -31.04 6.83 -51.75
C PHE A 736 -31.03 7.60 -50.40
N SER A 737 -30.32 8.71 -50.19
CA SER A 737 -29.23 9.36 -50.95
C SER A 737 -28.51 10.38 -50.05
N SER A 738 -27.22 10.64 -50.30
CA SER A 738 -26.42 11.81 -49.86
C SER A 738 -26.32 12.12 -48.34
N GLU A 739 -25.08 12.30 -47.88
CA GLU A 739 -24.66 12.60 -46.49
C GLU A 739 -25.02 11.52 -45.46
N SER A 740 -24.01 10.75 -45.03
CA SER A 740 -24.18 9.67 -44.05
C SER A 740 -23.04 9.69 -43.04
N PHE A 741 -23.35 10.15 -41.82
CA PHE A 741 -22.47 9.96 -40.67
C PHE A 741 -22.44 8.47 -40.30
N LEU A 742 -21.26 7.84 -40.32
CA LEU A 742 -21.12 6.42 -40.01
C LEU A 742 -21.12 6.17 -38.49
N LEU A 743 -22.30 6.21 -37.87
CA LEU A 743 -22.47 5.98 -36.44
C LEU A 743 -22.49 4.48 -36.09
N ILE A 744 -21.32 3.90 -35.80
CA ILE A 744 -21.20 2.52 -35.32
C ILE A 744 -21.28 2.49 -33.78
N GLN A 745 -22.34 1.86 -33.24
CA GLN A 745 -22.45 1.56 -31.81
C GLN A 745 -21.95 0.15 -31.51
N TRP A 746 -21.08 0.02 -30.50
CA TRP A 746 -20.72 -1.26 -29.88
C TRP A 746 -20.82 -1.16 -28.34
N PRO A 747 -21.34 -2.18 -27.64
CA PRO A 747 -21.55 -2.11 -26.20
C PRO A 747 -20.28 -2.47 -25.42
N LYS A 748 -19.45 -1.46 -25.09
CA LYS A 748 -19.18 -1.09 -23.67
C LYS A 748 -18.13 0.01 -23.46
N TYR A 749 -17.03 0.09 -24.25
CA TYR A 749 -15.82 0.81 -23.78
C TYR A 749 -15.22 1.93 -24.63
N LEU A 750 -15.69 2.22 -25.85
CA LEU A 750 -15.17 3.33 -26.67
C LEU A 750 -16.27 4.12 -27.40
N ARG A 751 -16.01 5.41 -27.62
CA ARG A 751 -16.66 6.27 -28.64
C ARG A 751 -15.58 6.90 -29.49
N PHE A 752 -15.76 6.86 -30.81
CA PHE A 752 -14.99 7.67 -31.76
C PHE A 752 -15.91 8.70 -32.41
N ILE A 753 -15.37 9.89 -32.69
CA ILE A 753 -16.00 10.89 -33.56
C ILE A 753 -14.96 11.22 -34.63
N PHE A 754 -15.29 10.93 -35.88
CA PHE A 754 -14.48 11.34 -37.04
C PHE A 754 -15.11 12.58 -37.67
N THR A 755 -14.30 13.58 -37.98
CA THR A 755 -14.72 14.76 -38.75
C THR A 755 -13.90 14.80 -40.04
N ILE A 756 -14.54 14.48 -41.16
CA ILE A 756 -13.88 14.43 -42.48
C ILE A 756 -13.95 15.82 -43.11
N TRP A 757 -12.80 16.36 -43.49
CA TRP A 757 -12.69 17.55 -44.34
C TRP A 757 -12.05 17.17 -45.68
N PRO A 758 -12.57 17.63 -46.83
CA PRO A 758 -11.85 17.53 -48.09
C PRO A 758 -10.67 18.51 -48.10
N SER A 759 -9.46 18.00 -48.42
CA SER A 759 -8.35 18.88 -48.78
C SER A 759 -8.70 19.68 -50.04
N LYS A 760 -8.31 20.96 -50.09
CA LYS A 760 -8.50 21.83 -51.26
C LYS A 760 -7.34 21.81 -52.24
N GLU A 761 -6.21 21.19 -51.91
CA GLU A 761 -4.95 21.37 -52.66
C GLU A 761 -4.45 20.12 -53.39
N GLN A 762 -4.99 18.92 -53.12
CA GLN A 762 -4.72 17.71 -53.92
C GLN A 762 -5.81 16.65 -53.77
N SER A 763 -6.23 16.06 -54.89
CA SER A 763 -7.24 14.99 -54.93
C SER A 763 -6.61 13.61 -54.76
N GLY A 764 -6.85 12.94 -53.62
CA GLY A 764 -6.49 11.53 -53.42
C GLY A 764 -5.96 11.15 -52.03
N LEU A 765 -5.69 12.12 -51.16
CA LEU A 765 -5.15 11.90 -49.81
C LEU A 765 -6.18 12.21 -48.71
N ILE A 766 -6.23 11.36 -47.69
CA ILE A 766 -7.00 11.54 -46.45
C ILE A 766 -6.00 11.51 -45.30
N SER A 767 -6.10 12.49 -44.40
CA SER A 767 -5.33 12.56 -43.15
C SER A 767 -6.29 12.66 -41.96
N SER A 768 -5.92 12.07 -40.83
CA SER A 768 -6.73 12.05 -39.60
C SER A 768 -5.93 12.50 -38.38
N ARG A 769 -6.63 12.96 -37.35
CA ARG A 769 -6.09 13.41 -36.06
C ARG A 769 -7.15 13.19 -34.97
N THR A 770 -6.71 12.93 -33.75
CA THR A 770 -7.59 12.59 -32.60
C THR A 770 -7.26 13.51 -31.43
N ASP A 771 -8.24 14.28 -30.94
CA ASP A 771 -7.97 15.40 -30.01
C ASP A 771 -8.59 15.29 -28.60
N ARG A 772 -9.34 14.23 -28.23
CA ARG A 772 -9.82 14.04 -26.83
C ARG A 772 -10.31 12.64 -26.45
N PHE A 773 -10.33 12.37 -25.13
CA PHE A 773 -10.85 11.18 -24.46
C PHE A 773 -11.36 11.55 -23.06
N ASP A 774 -12.57 11.16 -22.67
CA ASP A 774 -13.20 11.51 -21.38
C ASP A 774 -14.05 10.31 -20.86
N ARG A 775 -14.04 10.03 -19.54
CA ARG A 775 -14.77 8.91 -18.87
C ARG A 775 -15.85 9.43 -17.89
N LEU A 776 -17.06 8.87 -17.96
CA LEU A 776 -18.12 8.96 -16.93
C LEU A 776 -19.02 7.70 -16.99
N ALA A 777 -19.80 7.39 -15.94
CA ALA A 777 -20.33 6.04 -15.72
C ALA A 777 -21.73 5.94 -15.06
N VAL A 778 -22.26 4.70 -15.04
CA VAL A 778 -23.29 4.11 -14.13
C VAL A 778 -24.78 4.10 -14.56
N GLN A 779 -25.40 2.92 -14.34
CA GLN A 779 -26.82 2.56 -14.02
C GLN A 779 -27.85 2.06 -15.07
N GLY A 780 -28.53 0.96 -14.69
CA GLY A 780 -29.82 0.46 -15.21
C GLY A 780 -29.77 -0.81 -16.09
N THR A 781 -30.64 -1.84 -15.96
CA THR A 781 -31.70 -2.11 -14.95
C THR A 781 -32.06 -3.61 -14.81
N ARG A 782 -31.89 -4.16 -13.60
CA ARG A 782 -32.68 -5.18 -12.86
C ARG A 782 -33.74 -6.05 -13.60
N ARG A 783 -33.59 -7.40 -13.54
CA ARG A 783 -34.71 -8.34 -13.28
C ARG A 783 -34.27 -9.75 -12.80
N SER A 784 -35.15 -10.40 -12.03
CA SER A 784 -35.14 -11.83 -11.62
C SER A 784 -34.01 -12.35 -10.69
N LEU A 785 -34.19 -12.21 -9.37
CA LEU A 785 -34.49 -13.36 -8.48
C LEU A 785 -34.75 -12.89 -7.04
N LEU A 786 -35.93 -13.20 -6.49
CA LEU A 786 -36.27 -12.99 -5.07
C LEU A 786 -37.58 -13.74 -4.74
N GLN A 787 -37.50 -14.95 -4.17
CA GLN A 787 -38.53 -15.62 -3.33
C GLN A 787 -38.22 -17.12 -3.12
N HIS A 788 -37.63 -17.49 -1.97
CA HIS A 788 -38.28 -18.26 -0.90
C HIS A 788 -37.31 -18.44 0.28
N HIS A 789 -37.80 -18.92 1.43
CA HIS A 789 -37.12 -18.75 2.73
C HIS A 789 -37.28 -19.97 3.66
N ASN A 790 -36.33 -20.10 4.61
CA ASN A 790 -36.31 -21.03 5.77
C ASN A 790 -35.92 -22.50 5.44
N SER A 791 -35.31 -23.28 6.36
CA SER A 791 -35.18 -23.10 7.83
C SER A 791 -33.92 -23.73 8.49
N LYS A 792 -33.57 -23.24 9.69
CA LYS A 792 -32.76 -23.87 10.78
C LYS A 792 -31.27 -24.18 10.55
N ALA A 793 -30.36 -23.46 11.24
CA ALA A 793 -29.50 -23.98 12.34
C ALA A 793 -28.39 -22.99 12.76
N SER A 794 -27.99 -23.08 14.04
CA SER A 794 -27.21 -22.14 14.86
C SER A 794 -25.71 -21.90 14.56
N ILE A 795 -25.27 -20.68 14.90
CA ILE A 795 -23.99 -20.29 15.54
C ILE A 795 -22.66 -20.65 14.84
N LEU A 796 -22.05 -19.64 14.20
CA LEU A 796 -20.68 -19.19 14.49
C LEU A 796 -20.45 -17.80 13.85
N GLN A 797 -20.16 -16.77 14.66
CA GLN A 797 -20.01 -15.39 14.19
C GLN A 797 -18.54 -14.92 14.35
N CYS A 798 -17.76 -15.02 13.28
CA CYS A 798 -16.52 -14.27 13.12
C CYS A 798 -16.78 -13.10 12.17
N SER A 799 -16.68 -11.87 12.65
CA SER A 799 -16.99 -10.66 11.88
C SER A 799 -15.82 -10.24 10.99
N ALA A 800 -15.70 -10.87 9.82
CA ALA A 800 -14.85 -10.38 8.74
C ALA A 800 -15.51 -9.16 8.06
N PHE A 801 -14.77 -8.06 7.88
CA PHE A 801 -15.23 -6.88 7.15
C PHE A 801 -15.19 -7.14 5.65
N LEU A 802 -16.35 -7.08 4.99
CA LEU A 802 -16.45 -7.24 3.54
C LEU A 802 -16.36 -5.87 2.86
N MET A 803 -15.14 -5.43 2.51
CA MET A 803 -14.94 -4.20 1.73
C MET A 803 -15.23 -4.46 0.25
N VAL A 804 -16.22 -3.74 -0.30
CA VAL A 804 -16.42 -3.62 -1.75
C VAL A 804 -15.78 -2.32 -2.20
N GLN A 805 -14.63 -2.43 -2.88
CA GLN A 805 -13.82 -1.30 -3.33
C GLN A 805 -14.21 -0.90 -4.76
N LEU A 806 -14.53 0.38 -4.98
CA LEU A 806 -14.89 0.94 -6.29
C LEU A 806 -14.01 2.15 -6.63
N SER A 807 -12.95 1.90 -7.41
CA SER A 807 -12.18 2.90 -8.15
C SER A 807 -12.90 3.29 -9.46
N GLN A 808 -12.75 4.47 -10.08
CA GLN A 808 -11.81 5.60 -9.93
C GLN A 808 -12.54 6.95 -10.10
N PRO A 809 -11.97 8.09 -9.66
CA PRO A 809 -12.32 9.42 -10.16
C PRO A 809 -11.53 9.81 -11.44
N TYR A 810 -11.88 10.93 -12.08
CA TYR A 810 -11.11 11.55 -13.18
C TYR A 810 -10.95 13.06 -12.92
N ILE A 811 -9.82 13.64 -13.36
CA ILE A 811 -9.48 15.07 -13.23
C ILE A 811 -9.59 15.75 -14.60
N ALA A 812 -10.13 16.96 -14.66
CA ALA A 812 -10.18 17.78 -15.88
C ALA A 812 -9.49 19.14 -15.66
N THR A 813 -8.50 19.45 -16.51
CA THR A 813 -7.87 20.78 -16.56
C THR A 813 -8.78 21.79 -17.27
N GLY A 814 -8.99 22.96 -16.66
CA GLY A 814 -10.09 23.86 -17.04
C GLY A 814 -9.85 24.78 -18.23
N LYS A 815 -10.97 25.24 -18.81
CA LYS A 815 -11.12 26.57 -19.42
C LYS A 815 -12.60 26.98 -19.37
N THR A 816 -12.88 28.22 -18.97
CA THR A 816 -14.24 28.71 -18.73
C THR A 816 -14.93 29.13 -20.02
N ILE A 817 -16.08 28.54 -20.33
CA ILE A 817 -17.11 29.11 -21.20
C ILE A 817 -18.45 28.89 -20.51
N ALA A 818 -19.24 29.95 -20.36
CA ALA A 818 -20.56 29.89 -19.74
C ALA A 818 -21.64 29.48 -20.76
N LEU A 819 -22.59 28.67 -20.34
CA LEU A 819 -23.80 28.37 -21.11
C LEU A 819 -25.00 28.17 -20.18
N THR A 820 -25.68 29.27 -19.90
CA THR A 820 -26.97 29.30 -19.20
C THR A 820 -28.05 28.66 -20.08
N ILE A 821 -28.94 27.85 -19.50
CA ILE A 821 -30.34 27.73 -19.96
C ILE A 821 -31.25 27.18 -18.85
N HIS A 822 -32.54 27.52 -18.97
CA HIS A 822 -33.53 27.53 -17.91
C HIS A 822 -33.88 26.19 -17.25
N THR A 823 -34.26 26.33 -15.98
CA THR A 823 -35.27 25.53 -15.26
C THR A 823 -36.47 25.14 -16.13
N PHE A 824 -36.97 23.91 -15.98
CA PHE A 824 -38.40 23.63 -16.16
C PHE A 824 -38.90 22.73 -15.02
N VAL A 825 -40.15 22.97 -14.58
CA VAL A 825 -40.77 22.26 -13.45
C VAL A 825 -41.94 21.44 -13.96
N GLY A 826 -42.05 20.18 -13.53
CA GLY A 826 -43.16 19.30 -13.90
C GLY A 826 -43.39 18.20 -12.86
N ARG A 827 -44.47 18.31 -12.08
CA ARG A 827 -45.05 17.20 -11.30
C ARG A 827 -46.12 16.50 -12.15
N ALA A 828 -46.15 15.18 -12.13
CA ALA A 828 -47.35 14.37 -12.29
C ALA A 828 -47.16 13.02 -11.58
N MET A 829 -48.24 12.30 -11.28
CA MET A 829 -48.23 11.05 -10.50
C MET A 829 -48.59 9.85 -11.36
N SER A 830 -47.94 8.71 -11.09
CA SER A 830 -48.58 7.38 -11.01
C SER A 830 -47.66 6.42 -10.24
#